data_AF-A0A7U9RPL1-F1
#
_entry.id   AF-A0A7U9RPL1-F1
#
_cell.length_a   1.000
_cell.length_b   1.000
_cell.length_c   1.000
_cell.angle_alpha   90.00
_cell.angle_beta   90.00
_cell.angle_gamma   90.00
#
_symmetry.space_group_name_H-M   'P 1'
#
loop_
_entity.id
_entity.type
_entity.pdbx_description
1 polymer ?
#
loop_
_entity_poly.entity_id
_entity_poly.type
_entity_poly.pdbx_seq_one_letter_code
_entity_poly.pdbx_strand_id
1 'polypeptide(L)'
;MMRALYSGVSGLRTHQTRMDVIGNNIANVNTTAFKAKQMNFSDMLYQTTQAATGANSANGTGGTNPRQIGLGVKAAAINTTITQEGANQSTGNPFDLKLTGEAFFVVSDGTSTFYTRDGSFDVDDAGNLCMASTGYIVQGWGVDSNGDIVQGSVGGINVTAQDTFGAAATTLGRITGIIDSNDSELENKTGKQVTVDLYDKAGYAYNMKFGILPTKSVTNGTRDITNREKEYGLSDTIYKVDTSKLTFKYTVNGETRILSDSASPELMEDLKAAIWKHVSGDTSSSVAYGISNVGNGHVLGTKDSAVTVSLGAFIQNTKYNGTTLADSALRNVGLLTVEFSGDIGFTKTKPTYPLSDNVVVSKISEEAVNYIYDTTTATNGAFSSCTVKTSLGTGTVSVTSLQQTYLDDDGNSQTDYTFKVGTTEITGGANNAPIPSSLYNDINRLLALGKESDITNTYTTQEAKETETIEKGSFKITLLGMTDATGAEVNIDTLTNNGTTSWDVFYNTSDGQFRYVGQEGNDSFSVNLSMLGDNFDNIDIDMSGTTNGNNGNKSSVTGKKLDGRKIGTRSGVSIGTDGIVTALYSNGMSRKIGQICVATFPNAMGLENSGDNLYQVTAGSGDASIVDIKASGTGVMTSGVLEMSNVDLSQQFTDMITTQRGFQANSRIITTSDTLLEELVNLKR
;
A
#
# COMPACT_ATOMS: atom_id res chain seq x y z
N MET A 1 86.13 25.99 -47.54
CA MET A 1 84.84 25.79 -48.25
C MET A 1 84.21 24.43 -47.98
N MET A 2 84.92 23.29 -48.12
CA MET A 2 84.33 21.97 -47.79
C MET A 2 83.71 21.85 -46.39
N ARG A 3 84.30 22.45 -45.35
CA ARG A 3 83.73 22.45 -43.98
C ARG A 3 82.41 23.22 -43.86
N ALA A 4 82.23 24.28 -44.64
CA ALA A 4 80.98 25.03 -44.69
C ALA A 4 79.86 24.22 -45.38
N LEU A 5 80.21 23.45 -46.42
CA LEU A 5 79.28 22.49 -47.05
C LEU A 5 78.83 21.41 -46.06
N TYR A 6 79.75 20.82 -45.28
CA TYR A 6 79.39 19.83 -44.25
C TYR A 6 78.46 20.42 -43.17
N SER A 7 78.73 21.63 -42.69
CA SER A 7 77.86 22.33 -41.75
C SER A 7 76.47 22.60 -42.36
N GLY A 8 76.41 23.06 -43.62
CA GLY A 8 75.15 23.30 -44.33
C GLY A 8 74.32 22.03 -44.55
N VAL A 9 74.95 20.93 -44.97
CA VAL A 9 74.30 19.62 -45.17
C VAL A 9 73.80 19.04 -43.84
N SER A 10 74.58 19.15 -42.76
CA SER A 10 74.17 18.71 -41.42
C SER A 10 72.92 19.46 -40.93
N GLY A 11 72.87 20.78 -41.19
CA GLY A 11 71.71 21.62 -40.90
C GLY A 11 70.48 21.25 -41.74
N LEU A 12 70.64 20.97 -43.04
CA LEU A 12 69.54 20.53 -43.90
C LEU A 12 68.89 19.23 -43.41
N ARG A 13 69.69 18.20 -43.11
CA ARG A 13 69.18 16.91 -42.63
C ARG A 13 68.47 17.04 -41.28
N THR A 14 69.02 17.87 -40.39
CA THR A 14 68.42 18.11 -39.07
C THR A 14 67.10 18.89 -39.18
N HIS A 15 67.03 19.91 -40.05
CA HIS A 15 65.77 20.62 -40.32
C HIS A 15 64.73 19.74 -41.03
N GLN A 16 65.14 18.83 -41.92
CA GLN A 16 64.23 17.85 -42.54
C GLN A 16 63.60 16.95 -41.46
N THR A 17 64.41 16.38 -40.57
CA THR A 17 63.90 15.56 -39.47
C THR A 17 62.96 16.37 -38.56
N ARG A 18 63.27 17.65 -38.30
CA ARG A 18 62.38 18.54 -37.54
C ARG A 18 61.05 18.77 -38.28
N MET A 19 61.07 18.92 -39.61
CA MET A 19 59.83 19.01 -40.39
C MET A 19 59.00 17.75 -40.30
N ASP A 20 59.62 16.57 -40.33
CA ASP A 20 58.91 15.29 -40.24
C ASP A 20 58.20 15.17 -38.89
N VAL A 21 58.87 15.58 -37.80
CA VAL A 21 58.27 15.61 -36.44
C VAL A 21 57.10 16.59 -36.37
N ILE A 22 57.25 17.81 -36.89
CA ILE A 22 56.18 18.82 -36.91
C ILE A 22 55.00 18.34 -37.77
N GLY A 23 55.28 17.76 -38.94
CA GLY A 23 54.27 17.20 -39.83
C GLY A 23 53.48 16.07 -39.17
N ASN A 24 54.16 15.19 -38.42
CA ASN A 24 53.52 14.13 -37.65
C ASN A 24 52.64 14.68 -36.52
N ASN A 25 53.08 15.73 -35.81
CA ASN A 25 52.27 16.40 -34.79
C ASN A 25 50.99 17.00 -35.41
N ILE A 26 51.12 17.74 -36.52
CA ILE A 26 49.96 18.36 -37.20
C ILE A 26 48.97 17.29 -37.68
N ALA A 27 49.46 16.17 -38.23
CA ALA A 27 48.61 15.08 -38.70
C ALA A 27 47.79 14.44 -37.57
N ASN A 28 48.33 14.41 -36.34
CA ASN A 28 47.71 13.78 -35.18
C ASN A 28 47.08 14.79 -34.19
N VAL A 29 46.71 15.98 -34.66
CA VAL A 29 46.06 16.99 -33.82
C VAL A 29 44.68 16.56 -33.31
N ASN A 30 43.95 15.75 -34.07
CA ASN A 30 42.61 15.28 -33.68
C ASN A 30 42.63 13.87 -33.07
N THR A 31 43.80 13.24 -32.98
CA THR A 31 43.94 11.92 -32.39
C THR A 31 43.79 12.03 -30.88
N THR A 32 42.95 11.18 -30.29
CA THR A 32 42.76 11.08 -28.85
C THR A 32 44.08 10.77 -28.14
N ALA A 33 44.35 11.49 -27.06
CA ALA A 33 45.51 11.33 -26.20
C ALA A 33 46.89 11.32 -26.90
N PHE A 34 47.01 11.87 -28.11
CA PHE A 34 48.29 11.96 -28.81
C PHE A 34 49.23 12.94 -28.11
N LYS A 35 50.49 12.52 -27.95
CA LYS A 35 51.53 13.33 -27.29
C LYS A 35 52.51 13.87 -28.33
N ALA A 36 52.57 15.19 -28.41
CA ALA A 36 53.44 15.94 -29.29
C ALA A 36 54.90 15.53 -29.08
N LYS A 37 55.62 15.39 -30.18
CA LYS A 37 57.05 15.13 -30.20
C LYS A 37 57.80 16.42 -30.48
N GLN A 38 58.91 16.63 -29.78
CA GLN A 38 59.79 17.78 -29.97
C GLN A 38 61.21 17.31 -30.25
N MET A 39 61.84 17.94 -31.25
CA MET A 39 63.20 17.64 -31.65
C MET A 39 64.15 18.73 -31.16
N ASN A 40 65.20 18.33 -30.44
CA ASN A 40 66.25 19.24 -29.98
C ASN A 40 67.49 19.18 -30.88
N PHE A 41 68.13 20.34 -31.09
CA PHE A 41 69.41 20.44 -31.78
C PHE A 41 70.56 20.30 -30.78
N SER A 42 71.64 19.64 -31.21
CA SER A 42 72.94 19.68 -30.54
C SER A 42 73.99 20.09 -31.56
N ASP A 43 75.00 20.83 -31.15
CA ASP A 43 76.22 20.95 -31.97
C ASP A 43 76.89 19.57 -32.10
N MET A 44 77.69 19.39 -33.15
CA MET A 44 78.43 18.14 -33.35
C MET A 44 79.78 18.15 -32.63
N LEU A 45 80.69 19.01 -33.06
CA LEU A 45 82.05 19.12 -32.53
C LEU A 45 82.67 20.45 -32.97
N TYR A 46 83.51 21.03 -32.12
CA TYR A 46 84.33 22.19 -32.45
C TYR A 46 85.75 21.77 -32.80
N GLN A 47 86.29 22.30 -33.90
CA GLN A 47 87.70 22.17 -34.24
C GLN A 47 88.47 23.37 -33.71
N THR A 48 89.41 23.14 -32.79
CA THR A 48 90.30 24.18 -32.26
C THR A 48 91.52 24.35 -33.16
N THR A 49 91.69 25.53 -33.76
CA THR A 49 92.85 25.88 -34.59
C THR A 49 93.94 26.61 -33.82
N GLN A 50 93.59 27.24 -32.71
CA GLN A 50 94.53 27.85 -31.76
C GLN A 50 93.95 27.73 -30.35
N ALA A 51 94.73 27.20 -29.42
CA ALA A 51 94.35 27.15 -28.01
C ALA A 51 94.38 28.55 -27.40
N ALA A 52 93.57 28.78 -26.37
CA ALA A 52 93.60 30.03 -25.62
C ALA A 52 94.96 30.19 -24.91
N THR A 53 95.49 31.41 -24.86
CA THR A 53 96.70 31.71 -24.08
C THR A 53 96.40 32.70 -22.97
N GLY A 54 96.98 32.47 -21.78
CA GLY A 54 96.94 33.44 -20.69
C GLY A 54 97.80 34.68 -20.99
N ALA A 55 97.55 35.78 -20.28
CA ALA A 55 98.39 36.97 -20.36
C ALA A 55 99.78 36.65 -19.78
N ASN A 56 100.85 37.01 -20.52
CA ASN A 56 102.22 36.75 -20.09
C ASN A 56 102.91 38.07 -19.74
N SER A 57 103.11 38.31 -18.45
CA SER A 57 103.71 39.53 -17.91
C SER A 57 105.19 39.70 -18.29
N ALA A 58 105.89 38.64 -18.72
CA ALA A 58 107.31 38.70 -19.08
C ALA A 58 107.56 39.26 -20.49
N ASN A 59 106.59 39.14 -21.40
CA ASN A 59 106.73 39.56 -22.81
C ASN A 59 105.81 40.74 -23.18
N GLY A 60 105.06 41.29 -22.21
CA GLY A 60 104.15 42.42 -22.42
C GLY A 60 102.93 42.13 -23.30
N THR A 61 102.60 40.86 -23.54
CA THR A 61 101.48 40.45 -24.41
C THR A 61 100.26 39.97 -23.62
N GLY A 62 99.07 40.44 -24.01
CA GLY A 62 97.79 40.00 -23.44
C GLY A 62 97.41 38.57 -23.81
N GLY A 63 96.40 38.02 -23.11
CA GLY A 63 95.84 36.71 -23.44
C GLY A 63 95.09 36.72 -24.77
N THR A 64 95.04 35.56 -25.45
CA THR A 64 94.31 35.41 -26.71
C THR A 64 93.21 34.37 -26.57
N ASN A 65 92.04 34.66 -27.15
CA ASN A 65 90.89 33.74 -27.15
C ASN A 65 91.18 32.51 -28.02
N PRO A 66 90.60 31.34 -27.66
CA PRO A 66 90.73 30.16 -28.49
C PRO A 66 90.02 30.39 -29.83
N ARG A 67 90.66 29.99 -30.92
CA ARG A 67 90.05 30.04 -32.26
C ARG A 67 89.42 28.68 -32.53
N GLN A 68 88.10 28.63 -32.48
CA GLN A 68 87.31 27.42 -32.68
C GLN A 68 86.32 27.61 -33.81
N ILE A 69 86.13 26.55 -34.59
CA ILE A 69 85.18 26.51 -35.71
C ILE A 69 84.24 25.33 -35.48
N GLY A 70 82.93 25.59 -35.43
CA GLY A 70 81.92 24.54 -35.31
C GLY A 70 81.77 23.73 -36.61
N LEU A 71 81.52 22.44 -36.48
CA LEU A 71 81.37 21.49 -37.60
C LEU A 71 79.90 21.21 -37.98
N GLY A 72 78.97 22.05 -37.51
CA GLY A 72 77.54 21.93 -37.78
C GLY A 72 76.74 21.39 -36.61
N VAL A 73 75.58 20.82 -36.92
CA VAL A 73 74.56 20.41 -35.94
C VAL A 73 74.07 18.99 -36.20
N LYS A 74 73.57 18.34 -35.15
CA LYS A 74 72.91 17.04 -35.19
C LYS A 74 71.59 17.07 -34.43
N ALA A 75 70.73 16.09 -34.71
CA ALA A 75 69.59 15.77 -33.87
C ALA A 75 70.08 15.27 -32.50
N ALA A 76 69.68 15.92 -31.41
CA ALA A 76 70.05 15.51 -30.06
C ALA A 76 69.15 14.36 -29.58
N ALA A 77 67.84 14.59 -29.59
CA ALA A 77 66.81 13.64 -29.21
C ALA A 77 65.45 14.10 -29.79
N ILE A 78 64.52 13.14 -29.94
CA ILE A 78 63.11 13.41 -30.19
C ILE A 78 62.38 13.02 -28.91
N ASN A 79 62.03 14.00 -28.09
CA ASN A 79 61.35 13.78 -26.83
C ASN A 79 59.84 13.80 -27.07
N THR A 80 59.12 12.87 -26.45
CA THR A 80 57.66 12.91 -26.43
C THR A 80 57.23 13.64 -25.15
N THR A 81 56.42 14.68 -25.28
CA THR A 81 55.92 15.45 -24.12
C THR A 81 54.74 14.73 -23.49
N ILE A 82 55.01 13.61 -22.81
CA ILE A 82 53.97 12.68 -22.34
C ILE A 82 53.28 13.19 -21.06
N THR A 83 53.99 13.94 -20.22
CA THR A 83 53.47 14.47 -18.94
C THR A 83 52.55 15.66 -19.11
N GLN A 84 52.52 16.30 -20.28
CA GLN A 84 51.64 17.43 -20.54
C GLN A 84 50.28 16.94 -21.03
N GLU A 85 49.22 17.35 -20.34
CA GLU A 85 47.83 17.05 -20.71
C GLU A 85 47.39 17.85 -21.95
N GLY A 86 46.58 17.22 -22.78
CA GLY A 86 45.86 17.88 -23.87
C GLY A 86 44.54 18.49 -23.44
N ALA A 87 43.80 19.04 -24.40
CA ALA A 87 42.47 19.61 -24.15
C ALA A 87 41.45 18.52 -23.79
N ASN A 88 40.40 18.88 -23.06
CA ASN A 88 39.34 17.94 -22.70
C ASN A 88 38.21 18.02 -23.75
N GLN A 89 37.75 16.87 -24.23
CA GLN A 89 36.50 16.77 -25.00
C GLN A 89 35.46 15.98 -24.19
N SER A 90 34.31 16.58 -23.93
CA SER A 90 33.17 15.86 -23.34
C SER A 90 32.46 15.04 -24.42
N THR A 91 32.28 13.74 -24.16
CA THR A 91 31.62 12.80 -25.09
C THR A 91 30.27 12.32 -24.56
N GLY A 92 30.06 12.35 -23.24
CA GLY A 92 28.85 11.87 -22.59
C GLY A 92 28.75 10.34 -22.47
N ASN A 93 29.71 9.59 -23.00
CA ASN A 93 29.79 8.13 -22.82
C ASN A 93 30.52 7.79 -21.51
N PRO A 94 29.91 7.05 -20.57
CA PRO A 94 30.56 6.71 -19.29
C PRO A 94 31.86 5.92 -19.43
N PHE A 95 32.06 5.21 -20.54
CA PHE A 95 33.28 4.42 -20.80
C PHE A 95 34.43 5.24 -21.36
N ASP A 96 34.18 6.50 -21.76
CA ASP A 96 35.25 7.42 -22.13
C ASP A 96 35.86 8.03 -20.87
N LEU A 97 37.14 7.75 -20.64
CA LEU A 97 37.84 8.11 -19.41
C LEU A 97 39.01 9.05 -19.70
N LYS A 98 39.09 10.14 -18.96
CA LYS A 98 40.27 11.00 -18.92
C LYS A 98 41.03 10.75 -17.63
N LEU A 99 42.35 10.61 -17.73
CA LEU A 99 43.26 10.71 -16.60
C LEU A 99 43.85 12.12 -16.53
N THR A 100 43.89 12.68 -15.32
CA THR A 100 44.62 13.90 -14.99
C THR A 100 45.74 13.54 -14.04
N GLY A 101 46.97 13.98 -14.32
CA GLY A 101 48.19 13.56 -13.62
C GLY A 101 49.10 12.62 -14.43
N GLU A 102 50.16 12.13 -13.78
CA GLU A 102 51.26 11.38 -14.41
C GLU A 102 51.06 9.85 -14.35
N ALA A 103 49.87 9.35 -14.65
CA ALA A 103 49.50 7.94 -14.38
C ALA A 103 48.80 7.32 -15.57
N PHE A 104 49.21 6.18 -16.12
CA PHE A 104 48.76 5.55 -17.37
C PHE A 104 47.68 4.49 -17.17
N PHE A 105 46.76 4.34 -18.14
CA PHE A 105 45.89 3.16 -18.17
C PHE A 105 46.73 1.93 -18.49
N VAL A 106 46.44 0.83 -17.82
CA VAL A 106 47.08 -0.46 -18.05
C VAL A 106 46.16 -1.31 -18.91
N VAL A 107 46.64 -1.77 -20.05
CA VAL A 107 45.88 -2.62 -20.98
C VAL A 107 46.70 -3.85 -21.34
N SER A 108 46.04 -4.94 -21.73
CA SER A 108 46.72 -6.17 -22.14
C SER A 108 46.08 -6.78 -23.39
N ASP A 109 46.94 -7.32 -24.25
CA ASP A 109 46.55 -8.18 -25.39
C ASP A 109 46.39 -9.66 -24.98
N GLY A 110 46.51 -9.96 -23.68
CA GLY A 110 46.48 -11.30 -23.10
C GLY A 110 47.85 -11.96 -22.92
N THR A 111 48.91 -11.42 -23.54
CA THR A 111 50.29 -11.93 -23.42
C THR A 111 51.24 -10.89 -22.82
N SER A 112 51.14 -9.65 -23.28
CA SER A 112 51.94 -8.51 -22.88
C SER A 112 51.06 -7.41 -22.27
N THR A 113 51.67 -6.59 -21.43
CA THR A 113 51.03 -5.40 -20.86
C THR A 113 51.52 -4.16 -21.59
N PHE A 114 50.58 -3.31 -21.97
CA PHE A 114 50.82 -2.03 -22.59
C PHE A 114 50.23 -0.91 -21.73
N TYR A 115 50.71 0.30 -21.97
CA TYR A 115 50.29 1.48 -21.23
C TYR A 115 49.77 2.53 -22.20
N THR A 116 48.65 3.18 -21.86
CA THR A 116 48.08 4.21 -22.73
C THR A 116 47.56 5.39 -21.95
N ARG A 117 47.51 6.53 -22.64
CA ARG A 117 46.82 7.73 -22.20
C ARG A 117 45.41 7.82 -22.78
N ASP A 118 45.13 7.05 -23.83
CA ASP A 118 43.83 7.01 -24.49
C ASP A 118 42.84 6.25 -23.60
N GLY A 119 41.71 6.88 -23.32
CA GLY A 119 40.64 6.28 -22.53
C GLY A 119 39.35 6.11 -23.32
N SER A 120 39.44 5.99 -24.64
CA SER A 120 38.34 5.54 -25.48
C SER A 120 38.10 4.03 -25.30
N PHE A 121 37.29 3.69 -24.30
CA PHE A 121 36.95 2.30 -23.99
C PHE A 121 35.53 1.96 -24.44
N ASP A 122 35.36 0.69 -24.79
CA ASP A 122 34.08 0.07 -25.10
C ASP A 122 33.95 -1.26 -24.34
N VAL A 123 32.77 -1.83 -24.31
CA VAL A 123 32.50 -3.11 -23.65
C VAL A 123 32.31 -4.19 -24.71
N ASP A 124 33.11 -5.26 -24.65
CA ASP A 124 33.00 -6.40 -25.56
C ASP A 124 31.77 -7.28 -25.25
N ASP A 125 31.46 -8.24 -26.13
CA ASP A 125 30.35 -9.20 -25.95
C ASP A 125 30.51 -10.07 -24.69
N ALA A 126 31.74 -10.26 -24.20
CA ALA A 126 32.03 -10.98 -22.97
C ALA A 126 31.89 -10.08 -21.72
N GLY A 127 31.66 -8.78 -21.91
CA GLY A 127 31.51 -7.77 -20.88
C GLY A 127 32.80 -7.15 -20.37
N ASN A 128 33.96 -7.43 -20.95
CA ASN A 128 35.22 -6.81 -20.56
C ASN A 128 35.31 -5.39 -21.10
N LEU A 129 35.86 -4.50 -20.28
CA LEU A 129 36.22 -3.17 -20.73
C LEU A 129 37.47 -3.27 -21.61
N CYS A 130 37.36 -2.92 -22.89
CA CYS A 130 38.44 -2.98 -23.87
C CYS A 130 38.62 -1.64 -24.59
N MET A 131 39.81 -1.40 -25.13
CA MET A 131 40.04 -0.25 -26.01
C MET A 131 39.23 -0.37 -27.31
N ALA A 132 38.56 0.71 -27.70
CA ALA A 132 37.77 0.74 -28.93
C ALA A 132 38.63 0.60 -30.21
N SER A 133 39.91 0.98 -30.15
CA SER A 133 40.83 0.95 -31.29
C SER A 133 41.48 -0.42 -31.52
N THR A 134 41.99 -1.05 -30.46
CA THR A 134 42.80 -2.28 -30.54
C THR A 134 42.14 -3.52 -29.95
N GLY A 135 41.06 -3.36 -29.18
CA GLY A 135 40.40 -4.45 -28.46
C GLY A 135 41.16 -4.94 -27.23
N TYR A 136 42.21 -4.24 -26.78
CA TYR A 136 42.99 -4.64 -25.61
C TYR A 136 42.21 -4.42 -24.31
N ILE A 137 42.27 -5.40 -23.41
CA ILE A 137 41.46 -5.41 -22.19
C ILE A 137 42.10 -4.51 -21.15
N VAL A 138 41.29 -3.60 -20.59
CA VAL A 138 41.66 -2.72 -19.48
C VAL A 138 41.84 -3.54 -18.22
N GLN A 139 42.98 -3.33 -17.60
CA GLN A 139 43.41 -4.05 -16.43
C GLN A 139 43.04 -3.31 -15.14
N GLY A 140 42.73 -4.06 -14.10
CA GLY A 140 42.38 -3.51 -12.81
C GLY A 140 42.33 -4.56 -11.71
N TRP A 141 41.78 -4.15 -10.58
CA TRP A 141 41.59 -5.00 -9.42
C TRP A 141 40.14 -5.47 -9.33
N GLY A 142 39.97 -6.77 -9.10
CA GLY A 142 38.66 -7.37 -8.85
C GLY A 142 38.13 -7.07 -7.44
N VAL A 143 36.87 -7.43 -7.22
CA VAL A 143 36.24 -7.40 -5.90
C VAL A 143 36.22 -8.77 -5.25
N ASP A 144 36.30 -8.81 -3.92
CA ASP A 144 36.09 -10.02 -3.13
C ASP A 144 34.60 -10.39 -2.99
N SER A 145 34.31 -11.47 -2.27
CA SER A 145 32.94 -11.92 -2.00
C SER A 145 32.10 -10.90 -1.20
N ASN A 146 32.74 -9.97 -0.48
CA ASN A 146 32.07 -8.91 0.28
C ASN A 146 31.84 -7.63 -0.55
N GLY A 147 32.45 -7.55 -1.75
CA GLY A 147 32.34 -6.39 -2.64
C GLY A 147 33.41 -5.32 -2.40
N ASP A 148 34.48 -5.67 -1.68
CA ASP A 148 35.63 -4.80 -1.47
C ASP A 148 36.73 -5.06 -2.50
N ILE A 149 37.50 -4.04 -2.85
CA ILE A 149 38.50 -4.11 -3.92
C ILE A 149 39.77 -4.77 -3.37
N VAL A 150 40.24 -5.82 -4.06
CA VAL A 150 41.46 -6.54 -3.67
C VAL A 150 42.63 -6.08 -4.51
N GLN A 151 43.46 -5.21 -3.94
CA GLN A 151 44.70 -4.74 -4.56
C GLN A 151 45.75 -5.86 -4.53
N GLY A 152 45.91 -6.58 -5.64
CA GLY A 152 46.85 -7.71 -5.71
C GLY A 152 47.02 -8.25 -7.12
N SER A 153 46.23 -9.26 -7.50
CA SER A 153 46.25 -9.77 -8.87
C SER A 153 45.52 -8.79 -9.78
N VAL A 154 46.25 -8.29 -10.77
CA VAL A 154 45.67 -7.47 -11.83
C VAL A 154 45.00 -8.39 -12.85
N GLY A 155 43.78 -8.06 -13.26
CA GLY A 155 43.03 -8.79 -14.27
C GLY A 155 42.09 -7.88 -15.06
N GLY A 156 41.47 -8.43 -16.10
CA GLY A 156 40.50 -7.70 -16.91
C GLY A 156 39.28 -7.29 -16.10
N ILE A 157 38.82 -6.04 -16.28
CA ILE A 157 37.59 -5.56 -15.65
C ILE A 157 36.39 -6.03 -16.47
N ASN A 158 35.64 -6.97 -15.91
CA ASN A 158 34.38 -7.43 -16.49
C ASN A 158 33.20 -6.70 -15.87
N VAL A 159 32.48 -5.96 -16.69
CA VAL A 159 31.38 -5.07 -16.34
C VAL A 159 30.03 -5.82 -16.29
N THR A 160 29.93 -7.01 -16.91
CA THR A 160 28.69 -7.81 -17.00
C THR A 160 28.68 -9.04 -16.07
N ALA A 161 29.78 -9.32 -15.36
CA ALA A 161 29.93 -10.51 -14.52
C ALA A 161 28.88 -10.68 -13.41
N GLN A 162 28.04 -9.67 -13.14
CA GLN A 162 26.98 -9.68 -12.12
C GLN A 162 25.73 -8.92 -12.62
N ASP A 163 25.02 -9.50 -13.59
CA ASP A 163 23.81 -8.88 -14.18
C ASP A 163 22.59 -8.83 -13.25
N THR A 164 22.59 -9.64 -12.18
CA THR A 164 21.52 -9.62 -11.18
C THR A 164 22.05 -9.29 -9.79
N PHE A 165 21.27 -8.53 -9.05
CA PHE A 165 21.46 -8.28 -7.63
C PHE A 165 20.42 -9.08 -6.85
N GLY A 166 20.89 -9.96 -5.96
CA GLY A 166 20.04 -10.88 -5.23
C GLY A 166 18.94 -10.19 -4.42
N ALA A 167 17.79 -10.85 -4.34
CA ALA A 167 16.73 -10.47 -3.43
C ALA A 167 17.20 -10.58 -1.97
N ALA A 168 16.50 -9.88 -1.09
CA ALA A 168 16.64 -10.06 0.35
C ALA A 168 15.26 -9.88 0.97
N ALA A 169 14.93 -10.76 1.93
CA ALA A 169 13.69 -10.66 2.68
C ALA A 169 13.65 -9.36 3.50
N THR A 170 12.44 -8.87 3.75
CA THR A 170 12.21 -7.75 4.65
C THR A 170 12.27 -8.24 6.10
N THR A 171 13.15 -7.63 6.90
CA THR A 171 13.30 -7.92 8.34
C THR A 171 12.87 -6.73 9.22
N LEU A 172 12.73 -5.53 8.64
CA LEU A 172 12.38 -4.31 9.37
C LEU A 172 11.22 -3.57 8.71
N GLY A 173 10.21 -3.24 9.50
CA GLY A 173 9.06 -2.42 9.13
C GLY A 173 8.84 -1.28 10.12
N ARG A 174 8.05 -0.28 9.71
CA ARG A 174 7.65 0.83 10.57
C ARG A 174 6.21 1.22 10.34
N ILE A 175 5.48 1.44 11.42
CA ILE A 175 4.15 2.04 11.42
C ILE A 175 4.27 3.44 12.03
N THR A 176 3.72 4.44 11.34
CA THR A 176 3.81 5.85 11.74
C THR A 176 2.49 6.58 11.49
N GLY A 177 2.25 7.66 12.23
CA GLY A 177 1.07 8.51 12.06
C GLY A 177 0.26 8.68 13.34
N ILE A 178 -0.87 9.38 13.23
CA ILE A 178 -1.70 9.74 14.38
C ILE A 178 -2.86 8.75 14.47
N ILE A 179 -3.04 8.15 15.64
CA ILE A 179 -4.24 7.39 16.03
C ILE A 179 -5.15 8.35 16.77
N ASP A 180 -6.37 8.55 16.26
CA ASP A 180 -7.38 9.35 16.94
C ASP A 180 -8.34 8.41 17.68
N SER A 181 -8.45 8.57 19.00
CA SER A 181 -9.32 7.72 19.83
C SER A 181 -10.81 7.84 19.48
N ASN A 182 -11.24 8.88 18.75
CA ASN A 182 -12.62 9.10 18.34
C ASN A 182 -12.89 8.73 16.86
N ASP A 183 -11.97 8.01 16.21
CA ASP A 183 -12.17 7.56 14.84
C ASP A 183 -13.23 6.45 14.76
N SER A 184 -14.28 6.67 13.95
CA SER A 184 -15.34 5.68 13.70
C SER A 184 -14.82 4.34 13.16
N GLU A 185 -13.66 4.32 12.49
CA GLU A 185 -13.06 3.07 12.00
C GLU A 185 -12.52 2.18 13.13
N LEU A 186 -12.28 2.74 14.32
CA LEU A 186 -11.88 1.99 15.51
C LEU A 186 -13.04 1.25 16.19
N GLU A 187 -14.29 1.58 15.84
CA GLU A 187 -15.49 0.90 16.35
C GLU A 187 -15.80 -0.41 15.58
N ASN A 188 -15.17 -0.60 14.43
CA ASN A 188 -15.31 -1.83 13.63
C ASN A 188 -14.58 -3.01 14.26
N LYS A 189 -15.08 -4.24 14.05
CA LYS A 189 -14.47 -5.49 14.55
C LYS A 189 -13.00 -5.70 14.16
N THR A 190 -12.54 -5.09 13.06
CA THR A 190 -11.16 -5.18 12.56
C THR A 190 -10.29 -3.97 12.94
N GLY A 191 -10.87 -2.94 13.54
CA GLY A 191 -10.19 -1.67 13.84
C GLY A 191 -9.70 -0.91 12.62
N LYS A 192 -8.85 0.09 12.87
CA LYS A 192 -8.15 0.85 11.82
C LYS A 192 -7.13 -0.04 11.13
N GLN A 193 -7.31 -0.25 9.83
CA GLN A 193 -6.42 -1.11 9.05
C GLN A 193 -5.16 -0.38 8.59
N VAL A 194 -4.01 -1.02 8.78
CA VAL A 194 -2.69 -0.56 8.33
C VAL A 194 -2.03 -1.66 7.53
N THR A 195 -1.52 -1.33 6.34
CA THR A 195 -0.79 -2.29 5.51
C THR A 195 0.70 -2.03 5.58
N VAL A 196 1.49 -3.09 5.72
CA VAL A 196 2.96 -3.07 5.65
C VAL A 196 3.39 -4.00 4.51
N ASP A 197 4.03 -3.42 3.51
CA ASP A 197 4.60 -4.17 2.38
C ASP A 197 5.84 -4.96 2.85
N LEU A 198 6.12 -6.12 2.28
CA LEU A 198 7.32 -6.91 2.55
C LEU A 198 7.77 -7.71 1.33
N TYR A 199 9.02 -8.15 1.35
CA TYR A 199 9.57 -9.10 0.38
C TYR A 199 9.96 -10.41 1.06
N ASP A 200 9.78 -11.52 0.36
CA ASP A 200 10.37 -12.81 0.75
C ASP A 200 11.84 -12.93 0.31
N LYS A 201 12.49 -14.05 0.63
CA LYS A 201 13.88 -14.32 0.22
C LYS A 201 14.06 -14.43 -1.29
N ALA A 202 13.02 -14.79 -2.03
CA ALA A 202 13.03 -14.88 -3.49
C ALA A 202 12.75 -13.52 -4.17
N GLY A 203 12.29 -12.53 -3.42
CA GLY A 203 11.97 -11.18 -3.90
C GLY A 203 10.51 -10.99 -4.35
N TYR A 204 9.60 -11.91 -4.02
CA TYR A 204 8.15 -11.73 -4.21
C TYR A 204 7.59 -10.76 -3.17
N ALA A 205 6.70 -9.88 -3.62
CA ALA A 205 6.08 -8.86 -2.78
C ALA A 205 4.82 -9.41 -2.08
N TYR A 206 4.65 -9.03 -0.82
CA TYR A 206 3.47 -9.34 -0.03
C TYR A 206 3.04 -8.11 0.79
N ASN A 207 1.78 -8.09 1.21
CA ASN A 207 1.19 -7.05 2.01
C ASN A 207 0.61 -7.67 3.29
N MET A 208 1.14 -7.29 4.45
CA MET A 208 0.57 -7.64 5.74
C MET A 208 -0.43 -6.58 6.18
N LYS A 209 -1.60 -7.02 6.64
CA LYS A 209 -2.66 -6.16 7.14
C LYS A 209 -2.73 -6.28 8.66
N PHE A 210 -2.61 -5.16 9.35
CA PHE A 210 -2.81 -5.04 10.79
C PHE A 210 -4.08 -4.24 11.08
N GLY A 211 -4.77 -4.60 12.16
CA GLY A 211 -5.90 -3.87 12.70
C GLY A 211 -5.54 -3.28 14.06
N ILE A 212 -5.78 -1.99 14.25
CA ILE A 212 -5.57 -1.30 15.52
C ILE A 212 -6.93 -1.07 16.16
N LEU A 213 -7.12 -1.58 17.39
CA LEU A 213 -8.35 -1.41 18.17
C LEU A 213 -8.03 -0.71 19.50
N PRO A 214 -8.92 0.12 20.04
CA PRO A 214 -8.77 0.65 21.39
C PRO A 214 -8.94 -0.47 22.42
N THR A 215 -8.15 -0.42 23.50
CA THR A 215 -8.35 -1.30 24.65
C THR A 215 -9.57 -0.81 25.44
N LYS A 216 -10.45 -1.73 25.82
CA LYS A 216 -11.64 -1.43 26.61
C LYS A 216 -11.46 -1.91 28.04
N SER A 217 -11.72 -1.05 29.03
CA SER A 217 -11.92 -1.50 30.42
C SER A 217 -13.40 -1.71 30.67
N VAL A 218 -13.73 -2.76 31.43
CA VAL A 218 -15.05 -2.93 32.01
C VAL A 218 -15.08 -2.22 33.36
N THR A 219 -15.93 -1.21 33.50
CA THR A 219 -16.21 -0.58 34.79
C THR A 219 -17.55 -1.09 35.31
N ASN A 220 -17.52 -1.71 36.50
CA ASN A 220 -18.72 -2.14 37.21
C ASN A 220 -19.32 -0.95 37.96
N GLY A 221 -20.52 -0.54 37.57
CA GLY A 221 -21.34 0.48 38.24
C GLY A 221 -22.69 -0.08 38.68
N THR A 222 -23.54 0.81 39.19
CA THR A 222 -24.95 0.53 39.51
C THR A 222 -25.84 1.45 38.69
N ARG A 223 -26.92 0.91 38.10
CA ARG A 223 -27.96 1.69 37.42
C ARG A 223 -29.22 1.78 38.28
N ASP A 224 -29.84 2.96 38.32
CA ASP A 224 -31.12 3.18 38.98
C ASP A 224 -32.26 2.73 38.06
N ILE A 225 -33.15 1.89 38.60
CA ILE A 225 -34.34 1.38 37.92
C ILE A 225 -35.57 1.99 38.59
N THR A 226 -36.39 2.69 37.82
CA THR A 226 -37.67 3.22 38.33
C THR A 226 -38.75 2.16 38.18
N ASN A 227 -39.30 1.71 39.30
CA ASN A 227 -40.36 0.71 39.35
C ASN A 227 -41.72 1.37 39.64
N ARG A 228 -42.74 1.01 38.86
CA ARG A 228 -44.14 1.38 39.11
C ARG A 228 -44.99 0.14 39.20
N GLU A 229 -45.63 -0.07 40.34
CA GLU A 229 -46.51 -1.22 40.57
C GLU A 229 -47.98 -0.81 40.52
N LYS A 230 -48.79 -1.65 39.87
CA LYS A 230 -50.26 -1.59 39.89
C LYS A 230 -50.84 -2.96 40.19
N GLU A 231 -51.84 -3.02 41.06
CA GLU A 231 -52.52 -4.26 41.41
C GLU A 231 -53.91 -4.34 40.77
N TYR A 232 -54.18 -5.46 40.11
CA TYR A 232 -55.44 -5.73 39.41
C TYR A 232 -56.13 -6.95 40.02
N GLY A 233 -57.39 -6.81 40.41
CA GLY A 233 -58.27 -7.92 40.77
C GLY A 233 -58.84 -8.57 39.51
N LEU A 234 -58.51 -9.83 39.26
CA LEU A 234 -59.00 -10.57 38.09
C LEU A 234 -60.52 -10.78 38.14
N SER A 235 -61.13 -10.93 36.95
CA SER A 235 -62.51 -11.42 36.84
C SER A 235 -62.48 -12.95 36.83
N ASP A 236 -63.34 -13.61 37.61
CA ASP A 236 -63.39 -15.08 37.67
C ASP A 236 -63.71 -15.72 36.31
N THR A 237 -64.49 -15.01 35.49
CA THR A 237 -64.82 -15.40 34.12
C THR A 237 -64.80 -14.18 33.19
N ILE A 238 -64.31 -14.38 31.97
CA ILE A 238 -64.46 -13.48 30.83
C ILE A 238 -65.10 -14.24 29.67
N TYR A 239 -65.71 -13.54 28.72
CA TYR A 239 -66.37 -14.14 27.56
C TYR A 239 -65.67 -13.70 26.27
N LYS A 240 -65.28 -14.68 25.44
CA LYS A 240 -64.86 -14.48 24.05
C LYS A 240 -66.11 -14.17 23.22
N VAL A 241 -66.11 -13.01 22.57
CA VAL A 241 -67.23 -12.46 21.80
C VAL A 241 -66.76 -12.22 20.37
N ASP A 242 -67.59 -12.59 19.41
CA ASP A 242 -67.39 -12.23 18.01
C ASP A 242 -68.01 -10.86 17.71
N THR A 243 -67.21 -9.95 17.19
CA THR A 243 -67.60 -8.58 16.81
C THR A 243 -67.58 -8.37 15.30
N SER A 244 -67.59 -9.46 14.53
CA SER A 244 -67.49 -9.44 13.07
C SER A 244 -68.60 -8.61 12.45
N LYS A 245 -68.27 -7.86 11.41
CA LYS A 245 -69.28 -7.13 10.63
C LYS A 245 -69.91 -8.08 9.61
N LEU A 246 -71.23 -8.02 9.48
CA LEU A 246 -72.01 -8.81 8.52
C LEU A 246 -72.11 -8.06 7.20
N THR A 247 -71.70 -8.70 6.10
CA THR A 247 -71.88 -8.16 4.75
C THR A 247 -72.83 -9.07 3.96
N PHE A 248 -73.88 -8.48 3.41
CA PHE A 248 -74.93 -9.19 2.70
C PHE A 248 -74.71 -9.09 1.19
N LYS A 249 -74.45 -10.21 0.52
CA LYS A 249 -74.23 -10.28 -0.94
C LYS A 249 -75.32 -11.09 -1.62
N TYR A 250 -75.72 -10.67 -2.81
CA TYR A 250 -76.65 -11.42 -3.65
C TYR A 250 -76.33 -11.25 -5.13
N THR A 251 -76.72 -12.22 -5.96
CA THR A 251 -76.45 -12.21 -7.39
C THR A 251 -77.72 -11.97 -8.18
N VAL A 252 -77.69 -10.99 -9.10
CA VAL A 252 -78.79 -10.73 -10.05
C VAL A 252 -78.17 -10.63 -11.44
N ASN A 253 -78.68 -11.41 -12.39
CA ASN A 253 -78.22 -11.43 -13.79
C ASN A 253 -76.69 -11.62 -13.96
N GLY A 254 -76.06 -12.41 -13.08
CA GLY A 254 -74.62 -12.69 -13.12
C GLY A 254 -73.72 -11.65 -12.42
N GLU A 255 -74.26 -10.54 -11.93
CA GLU A 255 -73.52 -9.53 -11.16
C GLU A 255 -73.78 -9.67 -9.66
N THR A 256 -72.71 -9.60 -8.86
CA THR A 256 -72.82 -9.62 -7.39
C THR A 256 -73.05 -8.20 -6.87
N ARG A 257 -74.10 -8.02 -6.07
CA ARG A 257 -74.47 -6.75 -5.42
C ARG A 257 -74.41 -6.91 -3.90
N ILE A 258 -74.10 -5.81 -3.21
CA ILE A 258 -74.09 -5.74 -1.75
C ILE A 258 -75.38 -5.06 -1.30
N LEU A 259 -76.12 -5.70 -0.40
CA LEU A 259 -77.29 -5.12 0.23
C LEU A 259 -76.82 -4.21 1.37
N SER A 260 -77.08 -2.90 1.26
CA SER A 260 -76.75 -1.93 2.31
C SER A 260 -77.89 -1.77 3.31
N ASP A 261 -77.55 -1.36 4.53
CA ASP A 261 -78.51 -1.12 5.63
C ASP A 261 -79.57 -0.05 5.29
N SER A 262 -79.35 0.75 4.25
CA SER A 262 -80.23 1.84 3.79
C SER A 262 -81.48 1.35 3.05
N ALA A 263 -81.54 0.09 2.61
CA ALA A 263 -82.64 -0.42 1.81
C ALA A 263 -83.92 -0.71 2.62
N SER A 264 -83.78 -1.09 3.91
CA SER A 264 -84.87 -1.26 4.90
C SER A 264 -84.26 -1.53 6.29
N PRO A 265 -84.13 -0.52 7.17
CA PRO A 265 -83.40 -0.64 8.44
C PRO A 265 -83.94 -1.72 9.38
N GLU A 266 -85.26 -1.79 9.58
CA GLU A 266 -85.87 -2.76 10.51
C GLU A 266 -85.73 -4.21 10.02
N LEU A 267 -85.91 -4.45 8.71
CA LEU A 267 -85.73 -5.78 8.12
C LEU A 267 -84.29 -6.25 8.28
N MET A 268 -83.34 -5.34 8.10
CA MET A 268 -81.92 -5.64 8.19
C MET A 268 -81.50 -5.90 9.63
N GLU A 269 -82.04 -5.17 10.61
CA GLU A 269 -81.81 -5.42 12.04
C GLU A 269 -82.36 -6.79 12.46
N ASP A 270 -83.58 -7.12 12.06
CA ASP A 270 -84.20 -8.44 12.33
C ASP A 270 -83.45 -9.57 11.62
N LEU A 271 -82.95 -9.34 10.39
CA LEU A 271 -82.15 -10.29 9.63
C LEU A 271 -80.79 -10.53 10.30
N LYS A 272 -80.09 -9.47 10.71
CA LYS A 272 -78.84 -9.55 11.49
C LYS A 272 -79.07 -10.27 12.81
N ALA A 273 -80.15 -9.97 13.52
CA ALA A 273 -80.51 -10.63 14.77
C ALA A 273 -80.77 -12.14 14.56
N ALA A 274 -81.48 -12.52 13.49
CA ALA A 274 -81.74 -13.92 13.16
C ALA A 274 -80.47 -14.70 12.76
N ILE A 275 -79.55 -14.06 12.02
CA ILE A 275 -78.27 -14.67 11.64
C ILE A 275 -77.37 -14.85 12.85
N TRP A 276 -77.25 -13.84 13.71
CA TRP A 276 -76.48 -13.97 14.95
C TRP A 276 -77.09 -15.01 15.91
N LYS A 277 -78.42 -15.14 15.95
CA LYS A 277 -79.11 -16.19 16.70
C LYS A 277 -78.76 -17.59 16.17
N HIS A 278 -78.71 -17.75 14.85
CA HIS A 278 -78.29 -18.99 14.20
C HIS A 278 -76.82 -19.34 14.50
N VAL A 279 -75.91 -18.37 14.33
CA VAL A 279 -74.47 -18.53 14.56
C VAL A 279 -74.12 -18.74 16.04
N SER A 280 -74.94 -18.21 16.96
CA SER A 280 -74.81 -18.44 18.40
C SER A 280 -75.35 -19.77 18.90
N GLY A 281 -75.89 -20.61 18.01
CA GLY A 281 -76.32 -21.98 18.32
C GLY A 281 -77.80 -22.12 18.69
N ASP A 282 -78.59 -21.04 18.67
CA ASP A 282 -80.05 -21.11 18.86
C ASP A 282 -80.75 -21.31 17.51
N THR A 283 -80.81 -22.56 17.07
CA THR A 283 -81.33 -22.96 15.74
C THR A 283 -82.85 -23.10 15.68
N SER A 284 -83.57 -22.74 16.74
CA SER A 284 -85.01 -22.99 16.89
C SER A 284 -85.89 -22.37 15.79
N SER A 285 -85.38 -21.36 15.08
CA SER A 285 -86.08 -20.64 13.99
C SER A 285 -85.31 -20.60 12.67
N SER A 286 -84.06 -21.11 12.62
CA SER A 286 -83.19 -20.93 11.46
C SER A 286 -83.64 -21.70 10.22
N VAL A 287 -84.23 -22.89 10.42
CA VAL A 287 -84.76 -23.71 9.31
C VAL A 287 -85.97 -23.04 8.66
N ALA A 288 -86.87 -22.45 9.46
CA ALA A 288 -88.04 -21.72 8.96
C ALA A 288 -87.64 -20.45 8.19
N TYR A 289 -86.56 -19.81 8.60
CA TYR A 289 -86.01 -18.62 7.93
C TYR A 289 -85.11 -18.93 6.73
N GLY A 290 -84.93 -20.21 6.38
CA GLY A 290 -84.08 -20.63 5.26
C GLY A 290 -82.62 -20.27 5.44
N ILE A 291 -82.14 -20.24 6.68
CA ILE A 291 -80.75 -19.94 7.04
C ILE A 291 -79.96 -21.26 7.08
N SER A 292 -78.89 -21.36 6.29
CA SER A 292 -78.02 -22.53 6.22
C SER A 292 -76.54 -22.14 6.26
N ASN A 293 -75.73 -22.96 6.92
CA ASN A 293 -74.29 -22.82 6.89
C ASN A 293 -73.73 -23.15 5.50
N VAL A 294 -72.69 -22.43 5.08
CA VAL A 294 -71.82 -22.82 3.96
C VAL A 294 -70.58 -23.49 4.55
N GLY A 295 -70.30 -24.74 4.15
CA GLY A 295 -69.18 -25.51 4.70
C GLY A 295 -69.37 -25.86 6.19
N ASN A 296 -68.34 -25.62 7.02
CA ASN A 296 -68.32 -26.01 8.44
C ASN A 296 -69.05 -25.03 9.39
N GLY A 297 -69.77 -24.04 8.85
CA GLY A 297 -70.41 -22.98 9.63
C GLY A 297 -69.46 -21.86 10.03
N HIS A 298 -69.97 -20.88 10.79
CA HIS A 298 -69.18 -19.73 11.22
C HIS A 298 -68.19 -20.08 12.33
N VAL A 299 -66.91 -19.87 12.07
CA VAL A 299 -65.86 -19.98 13.07
C VAL A 299 -65.51 -18.57 13.55
N LEU A 300 -65.56 -18.37 14.88
CA LEU A 300 -65.35 -17.06 15.48
C LEU A 300 -64.00 -16.47 15.07
N GLY A 301 -64.00 -15.20 14.63
CA GLY A 301 -62.76 -14.50 14.25
C GLY A 301 -62.17 -14.86 12.88
N THR A 302 -62.85 -15.69 12.08
CA THR A 302 -62.41 -16.00 10.70
C THR A 302 -63.19 -15.19 9.67
N LYS A 303 -62.54 -14.90 8.54
CA LYS A 303 -63.13 -14.16 7.40
C LYS A 303 -63.80 -15.08 6.37
N ASP A 304 -63.53 -16.38 6.46
CA ASP A 304 -63.86 -17.36 5.41
C ASP A 304 -65.16 -18.12 5.67
N SER A 305 -65.91 -17.71 6.70
CA SER A 305 -67.21 -18.26 7.02
C SER A 305 -68.33 -17.46 6.36
N ALA A 306 -69.27 -18.20 5.76
CA ALA A 306 -70.47 -17.62 5.17
C ALA A 306 -71.72 -18.41 5.57
N VAL A 307 -72.83 -17.70 5.68
CA VAL A 307 -74.16 -18.27 5.90
C VAL A 307 -75.04 -17.85 4.75
N THR A 308 -75.80 -18.78 4.17
CA THR A 308 -76.82 -18.45 3.18
C THR A 308 -78.17 -18.24 3.84
N VAL A 309 -78.90 -17.23 3.39
CA VAL A 309 -80.27 -16.95 3.84
C VAL A 309 -81.18 -16.85 2.62
N SER A 310 -82.26 -17.62 2.61
CA SER A 310 -83.32 -17.40 1.62
C SER A 310 -84.18 -16.22 2.05
N LEU A 311 -84.07 -15.09 1.34
CA LEU A 311 -84.84 -13.89 1.66
C LEU A 311 -86.35 -14.13 1.54
N GLY A 312 -86.75 -14.94 0.56
CA GLY A 312 -88.15 -15.35 0.38
C GLY A 312 -88.70 -16.11 1.58
N ALA A 313 -87.94 -17.08 2.12
CA ALA A 313 -88.33 -17.82 3.31
C ALA A 313 -88.32 -16.95 4.58
N PHE A 314 -87.34 -16.06 4.71
CA PHE A 314 -87.25 -15.11 5.82
C PHE A 314 -88.46 -14.17 5.87
N ILE A 315 -88.84 -13.57 4.74
CA ILE A 315 -89.98 -12.65 4.66
C ILE A 315 -91.32 -13.36 4.93
N GLN A 316 -91.50 -14.58 4.43
CA GLN A 316 -92.75 -15.34 4.61
C GLN A 316 -93.01 -15.76 6.07
N ASN A 317 -91.95 -16.02 6.82
CA ASN A 317 -92.04 -16.54 8.19
C ASN A 317 -91.83 -15.46 9.27
N THR A 318 -91.75 -14.18 8.88
CA THR A 318 -91.62 -13.04 9.79
C THR A 318 -92.80 -12.07 9.64
N LYS A 319 -92.81 -10.99 10.44
CA LYS A 319 -93.83 -9.92 10.40
C LYS A 319 -93.95 -9.18 9.07
N TYR A 320 -93.05 -9.47 8.12
CA TYR A 320 -92.99 -8.86 6.78
C TYR A 320 -93.77 -9.63 5.71
N ASN A 321 -94.45 -10.72 6.09
CA ASN A 321 -95.29 -11.45 5.16
C ASN A 321 -96.48 -10.57 4.70
N GLY A 322 -96.62 -10.41 3.39
CA GLY A 322 -97.66 -9.55 2.79
C GLY A 322 -97.42 -8.04 2.87
N THR A 323 -96.31 -7.55 3.45
CA THR A 323 -96.01 -6.10 3.51
C THR A 323 -95.29 -5.61 2.24
N THR A 324 -95.59 -4.39 1.79
CA THR A 324 -94.88 -3.75 0.67
C THR A 324 -93.50 -3.28 1.12
N LEU A 325 -92.43 -3.95 0.67
CA LEU A 325 -91.06 -3.49 0.89
C LEU A 325 -90.75 -2.35 -0.10
N ALA A 326 -89.91 -1.40 0.31
CA ALA A 326 -89.58 -0.21 -0.49
C ALA A 326 -88.88 -0.54 -1.82
N ASP A 327 -88.24 -1.70 -1.91
CA ASP A 327 -87.61 -2.21 -3.12
C ASP A 327 -88.24 -3.55 -3.54
N SER A 328 -89.01 -3.50 -4.64
CA SER A 328 -89.68 -4.66 -5.22
C SER A 328 -88.71 -5.68 -5.83
N ALA A 329 -87.44 -5.33 -6.05
CA ALA A 329 -86.41 -6.26 -6.52
C ALA A 329 -85.96 -7.25 -5.44
N LEU A 330 -86.07 -6.88 -4.16
CA LEU A 330 -85.63 -7.73 -3.04
C LEU A 330 -86.48 -9.00 -2.89
N ARG A 331 -87.75 -8.98 -3.30
CA ARG A 331 -88.63 -10.18 -3.28
C ARG A 331 -88.18 -11.28 -4.24
N ASN A 332 -87.42 -10.94 -5.28
CA ASN A 332 -86.94 -11.87 -6.30
C ASN A 332 -85.50 -12.35 -6.05
N VAL A 333 -84.87 -11.94 -4.94
CA VAL A 333 -83.54 -12.41 -4.56
C VAL A 333 -83.68 -13.77 -3.87
N GLY A 334 -83.25 -14.84 -4.55
CA GLY A 334 -83.44 -16.21 -4.07
C GLY A 334 -82.59 -16.58 -2.85
N LEU A 335 -81.29 -16.26 -2.89
CA LEU A 335 -80.30 -16.60 -1.85
C LEU A 335 -79.41 -15.39 -1.59
N LEU A 336 -79.32 -14.97 -0.32
CA LEU A 336 -78.29 -14.05 0.15
C LEU A 336 -77.14 -14.88 0.72
N THR A 337 -75.92 -14.51 0.37
CA THR A 337 -74.70 -14.97 1.03
C THR A 337 -74.27 -13.91 2.02
N VAL A 338 -74.19 -14.27 3.28
CA VAL A 338 -73.76 -13.40 4.37
C VAL A 338 -72.32 -13.76 4.73
N GLU A 339 -71.41 -12.82 4.54
CA GLU A 339 -70.01 -12.96 4.89
C GLU A 339 -69.71 -12.23 6.19
N PHE A 340 -68.84 -12.84 7.01
CA PHE A 340 -68.39 -12.30 8.28
C PHE A 340 -66.98 -11.70 8.12
N SER A 341 -66.75 -10.49 8.61
CA SER A 341 -65.40 -9.90 8.67
C SER A 341 -64.80 -10.09 10.08
N GLY A 342 -63.97 -11.11 10.24
CA GLY A 342 -63.48 -11.68 11.52
C GLY A 342 -62.78 -10.74 12.51
N ASP A 343 -63.51 -10.14 13.44
CA ASP A 343 -62.94 -9.45 14.62
C ASP A 343 -63.40 -10.15 15.91
N ILE A 344 -62.46 -10.54 16.78
CA ILE A 344 -62.76 -11.04 18.13
C ILE A 344 -62.51 -9.98 19.19
N GLY A 345 -63.27 -10.06 20.27
CA GLY A 345 -63.02 -9.29 21.48
C GLY A 345 -63.45 -10.02 22.73
N PHE A 346 -63.14 -9.42 23.88
CA PHE A 346 -63.39 -10.01 25.19
C PHE A 346 -64.17 -9.03 26.06
N THR A 347 -65.07 -9.57 26.88
CA THR A 347 -65.85 -8.80 27.84
C THR A 347 -66.04 -9.55 29.15
N LYS A 348 -66.36 -8.81 30.22
CA LYS A 348 -66.54 -9.37 31.57
C LYS A 348 -67.91 -10.04 31.75
N THR A 349 -68.95 -9.46 31.17
CA THR A 349 -70.34 -9.92 31.36
C THR A 349 -70.81 -10.63 30.11
N LYS A 350 -71.47 -11.78 30.24
CA LYS A 350 -72.03 -12.51 29.10
C LYS A 350 -72.96 -11.60 28.29
N PRO A 351 -72.59 -11.20 27.06
CA PRO A 351 -73.48 -10.40 26.25
C PRO A 351 -74.54 -11.29 25.58
N THR A 352 -75.54 -10.64 25.00
CA THR A 352 -76.51 -11.27 24.10
C THR A 352 -76.35 -10.67 22.71
N TYR A 353 -76.53 -11.47 21.65
CA TYR A 353 -76.60 -10.93 20.29
C TYR A 353 -78.03 -10.50 19.93
N PRO A 354 -78.21 -9.44 19.12
CA PRO A 354 -77.16 -8.51 18.66
C PRO A 354 -76.59 -7.68 19.83
N LEU A 355 -75.30 -7.33 19.75
CA LEU A 355 -74.62 -6.59 20.82
C LEU A 355 -75.29 -5.22 21.00
N SER A 356 -75.74 -4.90 22.22
CA SER A 356 -76.23 -3.57 22.55
C SER A 356 -75.06 -2.58 22.70
N ASP A 357 -75.28 -1.31 22.35
CA ASP A 357 -74.26 -0.24 22.41
C ASP A 357 -73.60 -0.06 23.79
N ASN A 358 -74.24 -0.55 24.87
CA ASN A 358 -73.73 -0.44 26.24
C ASN A 358 -72.72 -1.55 26.63
N VAL A 359 -72.43 -2.51 25.75
CA VAL A 359 -71.46 -3.58 26.03
C VAL A 359 -70.06 -3.13 25.61
N VAL A 360 -69.16 -2.96 26.58
CA VAL A 360 -67.74 -2.69 26.32
C VAL A 360 -67.05 -4.00 25.92
N VAL A 361 -66.53 -4.05 24.69
CA VAL A 361 -65.74 -5.17 24.17
C VAL A 361 -64.32 -4.69 23.89
N SER A 362 -63.35 -5.33 24.54
CA SER A 362 -61.93 -5.01 24.37
C SER A 362 -61.30 -5.94 23.33
N LYS A 363 -60.62 -5.37 22.33
CA LYS A 363 -59.82 -6.13 21.35
C LYS A 363 -58.47 -6.50 21.98
N ILE A 364 -58.25 -7.78 22.25
CA ILE A 364 -57.09 -8.33 22.94
C ILE A 364 -56.66 -9.58 22.17
N SER A 365 -55.35 -9.80 22.00
CA SER A 365 -54.85 -11.02 21.37
C SER A 365 -55.17 -12.28 22.19
N GLU A 366 -55.47 -13.39 21.50
CA GLU A 366 -55.75 -14.68 22.14
C GLU A 366 -54.52 -15.25 22.84
N GLU A 367 -53.32 -14.95 22.31
CA GLU A 367 -52.04 -15.27 22.95
C GLU A 367 -51.93 -14.60 24.32
N ALA A 368 -52.25 -13.31 24.45
CA ALA A 368 -52.26 -12.60 25.74
C ALA A 368 -53.28 -13.19 26.73
N VAL A 369 -54.47 -13.55 26.26
CA VAL A 369 -55.52 -14.16 27.11
C VAL A 369 -55.08 -15.52 27.67
N ASN A 370 -54.43 -16.33 26.84
CA ASN A 370 -53.91 -17.63 27.22
C ASN A 370 -52.83 -17.58 28.31
N TYR A 371 -52.28 -16.42 28.69
CA TYR A 371 -51.36 -16.36 29.83
C TYR A 371 -52.11 -16.40 31.18
N ILE A 372 -53.29 -15.78 31.26
CA ILE A 372 -54.04 -15.58 32.51
C ILE A 372 -55.27 -16.50 32.61
N TYR A 373 -55.96 -16.72 31.49
CA TYR A 373 -57.19 -17.50 31.43
C TYR A 373 -56.98 -18.84 30.70
N ASP A 374 -57.71 -19.86 31.12
CA ASP A 374 -57.88 -21.10 30.39
C ASP A 374 -58.98 -20.91 29.33
N THR A 375 -58.62 -21.17 28.08
CA THR A 375 -59.49 -21.02 26.91
C THR A 375 -60.11 -22.34 26.46
N THR A 376 -59.83 -23.46 27.14
CA THR A 376 -60.18 -24.81 26.66
C THR A 376 -61.62 -25.27 26.89
N THR A 377 -62.56 -24.39 27.22
CA THR A 377 -63.96 -24.77 27.48
C THR A 377 -64.97 -23.96 26.66
N ALA A 378 -65.23 -24.39 25.42
CA ALA A 378 -66.58 -24.70 24.91
C ALA A 378 -66.59 -24.83 23.38
N THR A 379 -67.11 -25.95 22.91
CA THR A 379 -67.44 -26.27 21.53
C THR A 379 -68.36 -25.21 20.90
N ASN A 380 -67.93 -24.62 19.78
CA ASN A 380 -68.72 -23.88 18.77
C ASN A 380 -69.91 -23.03 19.26
N GLY A 381 -69.77 -22.30 20.37
CA GLY A 381 -70.78 -21.34 20.85
C GLY A 381 -70.29 -19.90 20.69
N ALA A 382 -71.17 -18.96 20.33
CA ALA A 382 -70.78 -17.56 20.09
C ALA A 382 -70.33 -16.78 21.34
N PHE A 383 -70.44 -17.38 22.53
CA PHE A 383 -69.85 -16.88 23.78
C PHE A 383 -69.10 -18.02 24.47
N SER A 384 -67.79 -18.09 24.25
CA SER A 384 -66.94 -19.05 24.97
C SER A 384 -66.44 -18.41 26.26
N SER A 385 -66.75 -19.01 27.42
CA SER A 385 -66.27 -18.51 28.71
C SER A 385 -64.84 -18.96 28.95
N CYS A 386 -63.96 -18.03 29.32
CA CYS A 386 -62.61 -18.31 29.78
C CYS A 386 -62.55 -18.09 31.29
N THR A 387 -62.06 -19.09 32.02
CA THR A 387 -61.89 -19.03 33.48
C THR A 387 -60.43 -18.78 33.81
N VAL A 388 -60.13 -18.12 34.94
CA VAL A 388 -58.73 -17.95 35.37
C VAL A 388 -58.05 -19.31 35.46
N LYS A 389 -56.81 -19.41 34.97
CA LYS A 389 -56.07 -20.68 35.01
C LYS A 389 -55.92 -21.19 36.44
N THR A 390 -56.19 -22.48 36.62
CA THR A 390 -56.04 -23.16 37.92
C THR A 390 -54.61 -23.12 38.46
N SER A 391 -53.61 -23.02 37.58
CA SER A 391 -52.19 -22.86 37.94
C SER A 391 -51.87 -21.53 38.63
N LEU A 392 -52.76 -20.54 38.55
CA LEU A 392 -52.62 -19.25 39.24
C LEU A 392 -53.31 -19.25 40.63
N GLY A 393 -53.94 -20.36 41.01
CA GLY A 393 -54.62 -20.57 42.30
C GLY A 393 -56.15 -20.61 42.22
N THR A 394 -56.80 -21.07 43.30
CA THR A 394 -58.27 -21.09 43.45
C THR A 394 -58.72 -20.01 44.43
N GLY A 395 -59.45 -18.99 43.96
CA GLY A 395 -59.96 -17.87 44.77
C GLY A 395 -59.78 -16.51 44.08
N THR A 396 -59.97 -15.40 44.81
CA THR A 396 -59.70 -14.05 44.29
C THR A 396 -58.20 -13.86 44.09
N VAL A 397 -57.73 -14.08 42.86
CA VAL A 397 -56.32 -13.90 42.46
C VAL A 397 -56.11 -12.43 42.05
N SER A 398 -55.12 -11.75 42.65
CA SER A 398 -54.65 -10.45 42.18
C SER A 398 -53.35 -10.60 41.38
N VAL A 399 -53.25 -9.81 40.31
CA VAL A 399 -52.04 -9.71 39.48
C VAL A 399 -51.43 -8.33 39.68
N THR A 400 -50.17 -8.30 40.07
CA THR A 400 -49.39 -7.06 40.13
C THR A 400 -48.64 -6.89 38.82
N SER A 401 -48.87 -5.80 38.11
CA SER A 401 -48.00 -5.37 37.02
C SER A 401 -46.92 -4.44 37.57
N LEU A 402 -45.67 -4.77 37.28
CA LEU A 402 -44.48 -4.02 37.64
C LEU A 402 -43.88 -3.48 36.35
N GLN A 403 -43.97 -2.17 36.15
CA GLN A 403 -43.30 -1.47 35.07
C GLN A 403 -41.92 -1.01 35.56
N GLN A 404 -40.86 -1.45 34.91
CA GLN A 404 -39.48 -1.07 35.20
C GLN A 404 -38.92 -0.25 34.05
N THR A 405 -38.41 0.94 34.31
CA THR A 405 -37.76 1.78 33.29
C THR A 405 -36.32 2.07 33.71
N TYR A 406 -35.38 1.79 32.81
CA TYR A 406 -33.94 2.03 33.00
C TYR A 406 -33.28 2.38 31.66
N LEU A 407 -32.09 3.00 31.68
CA LEU A 407 -31.25 3.11 30.49
C LEU A 407 -30.38 1.85 30.38
N ASP A 408 -30.37 1.23 29.19
CA ASP A 408 -29.49 0.11 28.89
C ASP A 408 -28.01 0.54 28.77
N ASP A 409 -27.15 -0.43 28.49
CA ASP A 409 -25.70 -0.22 28.39
C ASP A 409 -25.33 0.66 27.18
N ASP A 410 -26.21 0.71 26.18
CA ASP A 410 -26.10 1.56 24.98
C ASP A 410 -26.73 2.96 25.17
N GLY A 411 -27.27 3.25 26.36
CA GLY A 411 -27.88 4.54 26.69
C GLY A 411 -29.31 4.73 26.16
N ASN A 412 -29.96 3.67 25.68
CA ASN A 412 -31.36 3.70 25.27
C ASN A 412 -32.28 3.43 26.46
N SER A 413 -33.42 4.12 26.51
CA SER A 413 -34.43 3.88 27.54
C SER A 413 -35.18 2.59 27.26
N GLN A 414 -35.02 1.59 28.12
CA GLN A 414 -35.79 0.34 28.11
C GLN A 414 -36.95 0.42 29.11
N THR A 415 -38.06 -0.24 28.79
CA THR A 415 -39.21 -0.37 29.70
C THR A 415 -39.76 -1.78 29.64
N ASP A 416 -39.60 -2.50 30.74
CA ASP A 416 -40.03 -3.88 30.89
C ASP A 416 -41.25 -3.96 31.81
N TYR A 417 -42.18 -4.87 31.49
CA TYR A 417 -43.33 -5.17 32.34
C TYR A 417 -43.21 -6.59 32.87
N THR A 418 -43.24 -6.72 34.18
CA THR A 418 -43.31 -8.01 34.86
C THR A 418 -44.68 -8.16 35.50
N PHE A 419 -45.33 -9.30 35.30
CA PHE A 419 -46.64 -9.59 35.90
C PHE A 419 -46.46 -10.68 36.95
N LYS A 420 -46.95 -10.46 38.18
CA LYS A 420 -46.81 -11.39 39.30
C LYS A 420 -48.15 -11.73 39.93
N VAL A 421 -48.30 -12.96 40.39
CA VAL A 421 -49.35 -13.38 41.32
C VAL A 421 -48.70 -13.61 42.67
N GLY A 422 -49.01 -12.75 43.64
CA GLY A 422 -48.25 -12.69 44.90
C GLY A 422 -46.77 -12.41 44.63
N THR A 423 -45.89 -13.33 45.04
CA THR A 423 -44.44 -13.24 44.81
C THR A 423 -43.96 -13.97 43.54
N THR A 424 -44.84 -14.68 42.83
CA THR A 424 -44.47 -15.55 41.71
C THR A 424 -44.74 -14.87 40.37
N GLU A 425 -43.78 -14.87 39.47
CA GLU A 425 -43.92 -14.32 38.12
C GLU A 425 -44.82 -15.18 37.24
N ILE A 426 -45.64 -14.53 36.42
CA ILE A 426 -46.44 -15.19 35.40
C ILE A 426 -45.51 -15.47 34.21
N THR A 427 -44.94 -16.68 34.18
CA THR A 427 -44.09 -17.15 33.07
C THR A 427 -44.89 -18.00 32.08
N GLY A 428 -44.63 -17.81 30.79
CA GLY A 428 -45.35 -18.47 29.71
C GLY A 428 -44.94 -19.92 29.47
N GLY A 429 -45.86 -20.86 29.71
CA GLY A 429 -45.80 -22.22 29.16
C GLY A 429 -44.54 -23.03 29.51
N ALA A 430 -44.41 -24.22 28.90
CA ALA A 430 -43.58 -25.35 29.36
C ALA A 430 -42.07 -25.11 29.61
N ASN A 431 -41.54 -23.92 29.29
CA ASN A 431 -40.12 -23.57 29.46
C ASN A 431 -39.88 -22.36 30.39
N ASN A 432 -40.89 -21.88 31.14
CA ASN A 432 -40.79 -20.69 31.99
C ASN A 432 -40.25 -19.44 31.25
N ALA A 433 -40.60 -19.27 29.97
CA ALA A 433 -40.14 -18.12 29.20
C ALA A 433 -40.83 -16.81 29.68
N PRO A 434 -40.11 -15.67 29.73
CA PRO A 434 -40.72 -14.37 29.99
C PRO A 434 -41.81 -14.04 28.96
N ILE A 435 -42.82 -13.25 29.38
CA ILE A 435 -43.87 -12.77 28.48
C ILE A 435 -43.22 -11.91 27.39
N PRO A 436 -43.51 -12.13 26.09
CA PRO A 436 -42.99 -11.28 25.01
C PRO A 436 -43.45 -9.82 25.16
N SER A 437 -42.54 -8.86 24.91
CA SER A 437 -42.84 -7.44 25.06
C SER A 437 -43.95 -6.91 24.14
N SER A 438 -44.17 -7.58 23.01
CA SER A 438 -45.29 -7.30 22.10
C SER A 438 -46.67 -7.52 22.74
N LEU A 439 -46.78 -8.35 23.77
CA LEU A 439 -48.04 -8.71 24.42
C LEU A 439 -48.34 -7.88 25.68
N TYR A 440 -47.40 -7.07 26.17
CA TYR A 440 -47.56 -6.32 27.42
C TYR A 440 -48.76 -5.37 27.42
N ASN A 441 -48.99 -4.66 26.32
CA ASN A 441 -50.12 -3.74 26.20
C ASN A 441 -51.47 -4.47 26.20
N ASP A 442 -51.53 -5.63 25.57
CA ASP A 442 -52.74 -6.46 25.50
C ASP A 442 -53.05 -7.09 26.86
N ILE A 443 -52.02 -7.55 27.58
CA ILE A 443 -52.15 -8.08 28.95
C ILE A 443 -52.59 -6.97 29.92
N ASN A 444 -52.02 -5.76 29.83
CA ASN A 444 -52.48 -4.63 30.64
C ASN A 444 -53.95 -4.28 30.37
N ARG A 445 -54.40 -4.31 29.10
CA ARG A 445 -55.81 -4.10 28.74
C ARG A 445 -56.72 -5.22 29.25
N LEU A 446 -56.23 -6.46 29.26
CA LEU A 446 -56.94 -7.62 29.82
C LEU A 446 -57.12 -7.49 31.33
N LEU A 447 -56.07 -7.09 32.04
CA LEU A 447 -56.09 -6.86 33.48
C LEU A 447 -57.01 -5.69 33.86
N ALA A 448 -57.09 -4.67 33.01
CA ALA A 448 -58.01 -3.54 33.18
C ALA A 448 -59.50 -3.90 33.05
N LEU A 449 -59.86 -5.10 32.57
CA LEU A 449 -61.24 -5.61 32.67
C LEU A 449 -61.62 -6.00 34.11
N GLY A 450 -60.60 -6.19 34.97
CA GLY A 450 -60.71 -6.44 36.40
C GLY A 450 -61.00 -5.18 37.23
N LYS A 451 -61.02 -5.32 38.56
CA LYS A 451 -61.06 -4.15 39.46
C LYS A 451 -59.64 -3.63 39.66
N GLU A 452 -59.35 -2.42 39.21
CA GLU A 452 -58.08 -1.74 39.53
C GLU A 452 -58.10 -1.30 41.00
N SER A 453 -57.04 -1.60 41.75
CA SER A 453 -56.79 -0.96 43.05
C SER A 453 -56.15 0.40 42.80
N ASP A 454 -56.63 1.47 43.45
CA ASP A 454 -56.12 2.84 43.29
C ASP A 454 -54.67 3.07 43.82
N ILE A 455 -53.94 2.01 44.17
CA ILE A 455 -52.61 2.09 44.79
C ILE A 455 -51.55 1.94 43.70
N THR A 456 -50.91 3.05 43.33
CA THR A 456 -49.68 3.05 42.53
C THR A 456 -48.48 3.28 43.43
N ASN A 457 -47.65 2.25 43.63
CA ASN A 457 -46.39 2.40 44.36
C ASN A 457 -45.26 2.70 43.38
N THR A 458 -44.47 3.73 43.68
CA THR A 458 -43.26 4.06 42.90
C THR A 458 -42.04 3.99 43.80
N TYR A 459 -41.06 3.20 43.41
CA TYR A 459 -39.80 3.05 44.16
C TYR A 459 -38.64 2.80 43.20
N THR A 460 -37.42 3.07 43.66
CA THR A 460 -36.20 2.90 42.86
C THR A 460 -35.38 1.74 43.40
N THR A 461 -34.90 0.86 42.53
CA THR A 461 -33.95 -0.21 42.86
C THR A 461 -32.65 -0.02 42.10
N GLN A 462 -31.55 -0.53 42.64
CA GLN A 462 -30.24 -0.52 41.97
C GLN A 462 -29.87 -1.91 41.48
N GLU A 463 -29.39 -2.00 40.24
CA GLU A 463 -28.82 -3.22 39.67
C GLU A 463 -27.41 -2.96 39.12
N ALA A 464 -26.61 -4.00 39.01
CA ALA A 464 -25.26 -3.91 38.44
C ALA A 464 -25.31 -3.49 36.96
N LYS A 465 -24.41 -2.59 36.57
CA LYS A 465 -24.20 -2.13 35.20
C LYS A 465 -22.73 -2.38 34.83
N GLU A 466 -22.47 -3.05 33.73
CA GLU A 466 -21.12 -3.15 33.16
C GLU A 466 -21.02 -2.10 32.05
N THR A 467 -20.09 -1.14 32.18
CA THR A 467 -19.84 -0.13 31.14
C THR A 467 -18.45 -0.35 30.56
N GLU A 468 -18.38 -0.66 29.27
CA GLU A 468 -17.12 -0.70 28.53
C GLU A 468 -16.69 0.73 28.20
N THR A 469 -15.57 1.19 28.77
CA THR A 469 -14.98 2.49 28.44
C THR A 469 -13.64 2.28 27.75
N ILE A 470 -13.37 3.05 26.69
CA ILE A 470 -12.06 3.05 26.02
C ILE A 470 -10.99 3.58 26.98
N GLU A 471 -9.94 2.79 27.19
CA GLU A 471 -8.74 3.22 27.92
C GLU A 471 -7.98 4.26 27.09
N LYS A 472 -7.90 5.49 27.59
CA LYS A 472 -7.13 6.54 26.93
C LYS A 472 -5.66 6.14 26.86
N GLY A 473 -5.10 6.07 25.65
CA GLY A 473 -3.70 5.76 25.42
C GLY A 473 -3.35 4.28 25.39
N SER A 474 -4.33 3.37 25.40
CA SER A 474 -4.10 1.93 25.29
C SER A 474 -4.80 1.37 24.06
N PHE A 475 -4.05 0.73 23.17
CA PHE A 475 -4.55 0.12 21.94
C PHE A 475 -4.01 -1.30 21.80
N LYS A 476 -4.66 -2.11 20.98
CA LYS A 476 -4.22 -3.44 20.58
C LYS A 476 -4.03 -3.48 19.07
N ILE A 477 -2.84 -3.83 18.62
CA ILE A 477 -2.54 -4.09 17.22
C ILE A 477 -2.60 -5.59 16.96
N THR A 478 -3.34 -6.01 15.94
CA THR A 478 -3.52 -7.43 15.60
C THR A 478 -3.25 -7.68 14.12
N LEU A 479 -2.53 -8.73 13.78
CA LEU A 479 -2.36 -9.20 12.41
C LEU A 479 -3.68 -9.78 11.91
N LEU A 480 -4.28 -9.16 10.89
CA LEU A 480 -5.55 -9.57 10.29
C LEU A 480 -5.35 -10.58 9.15
N GLY A 481 -4.25 -10.47 8.42
CA GLY A 481 -4.03 -11.26 7.21
C GLY A 481 -2.79 -10.84 6.45
N MET A 482 -2.44 -11.64 5.45
CA MET A 482 -1.36 -11.35 4.51
C MET A 482 -1.83 -11.70 3.10
N THR A 483 -1.52 -10.86 2.12
CA THR A 483 -1.85 -11.10 0.71
C THR A 483 -0.59 -11.03 -0.15
N ASP A 484 -0.54 -11.80 -1.21
CA ASP A 484 0.55 -11.73 -2.20
C ASP A 484 0.40 -10.53 -3.16
N ALA A 485 1.36 -10.39 -4.08
CA ALA A 485 1.36 -9.34 -5.11
C ALA A 485 0.14 -9.38 -6.05
N THR A 486 -0.57 -10.50 -6.15
CA THR A 486 -1.78 -10.67 -6.96
C THR A 486 -3.06 -10.37 -6.18
N GLY A 487 -2.95 -10.18 -4.86
CA GLY A 487 -4.07 -10.00 -3.95
C GLY A 487 -4.66 -11.31 -3.42
N ALA A 488 -4.04 -12.46 -3.70
CA ALA A 488 -4.47 -13.72 -3.13
C ALA A 488 -4.05 -13.81 -1.65
N GLU A 489 -4.92 -14.37 -0.82
CA GLU A 489 -4.64 -14.53 0.61
C GLU A 489 -3.59 -15.62 0.86
N VAL A 490 -2.59 -15.27 1.65
CA VAL A 490 -1.59 -16.21 2.17
C VAL A 490 -2.18 -16.87 3.41
N ASN A 491 -2.12 -18.20 3.49
CA ASN A 491 -2.55 -18.91 4.69
C ASN A 491 -1.61 -18.54 5.85
N ILE A 492 -2.15 -17.89 6.88
CA ILE A 492 -1.43 -17.50 8.10
C ILE A 492 -1.86 -18.30 9.33
N ASP A 493 -2.51 -19.45 9.14
CA ASP A 493 -3.07 -20.25 10.24
C ASP A 493 -1.98 -20.73 11.20
N THR A 494 -0.76 -20.97 10.71
CA THR A 494 0.38 -21.35 11.56
C THR A 494 0.83 -20.21 12.47
N LEU A 495 0.72 -18.96 12.02
CA LEU A 495 1.01 -17.77 12.82
C LEU A 495 -0.08 -17.51 13.85
N THR A 496 -1.36 -17.63 13.47
CA THR A 496 -2.49 -17.32 14.36
C THR A 496 -2.73 -18.38 15.43
N ASN A 497 -2.41 -19.65 15.16
CA ASN A 497 -2.62 -20.74 16.12
C ASN A 497 -1.44 -20.97 17.07
N ASN A 498 -0.20 -20.70 16.64
CA ASN A 498 1.01 -21.02 17.40
C ASN A 498 1.94 -19.82 17.65
N GLY A 499 1.64 -18.64 17.09
CA GLY A 499 2.44 -17.43 17.22
C GLY A 499 1.72 -16.31 17.97
N THR A 500 2.46 -15.26 18.33
CA THR A 500 1.87 -14.00 18.81
C THR A 500 1.44 -13.18 17.60
N THR A 501 0.15 -12.88 17.50
CA THR A 501 -0.44 -12.07 16.41
C THR A 501 -1.12 -10.81 16.91
N SER A 502 -1.14 -10.57 18.23
CA SER A 502 -1.66 -9.36 18.85
C SER A 502 -0.68 -8.81 19.86
N TRP A 503 -0.50 -7.49 19.88
CA TRP A 503 0.37 -6.77 20.80
C TRP A 503 -0.35 -5.55 21.36
N ASP A 504 -0.11 -5.25 22.64
CA ASP A 504 -0.66 -4.08 23.30
C ASP A 504 0.28 -2.88 23.07
N VAL A 505 -0.28 -1.74 22.68
CA VAL A 505 0.43 -0.51 22.35
C VAL A 505 0.02 0.57 23.33
N PHE A 506 1.00 1.18 24.00
CA PHE A 506 0.77 2.18 25.03
C PHE A 506 1.32 3.54 24.63
N TYR A 507 0.52 4.57 24.91
CA TYR A 507 0.81 5.98 24.72
C TYR A 507 0.71 6.71 26.05
N ASN A 508 1.49 7.77 26.20
CA ASN A 508 1.39 8.67 27.33
C ASN A 508 0.05 9.39 27.32
N THR A 509 -0.67 9.35 28.44
CA THR A 509 -1.99 9.99 28.57
C THR A 509 -1.95 11.51 28.62
N SER A 510 -0.77 12.09 28.89
CA SER A 510 -0.57 13.54 29.05
C SER A 510 -0.26 14.27 27.74
N ASP A 511 0.57 13.68 26.88
CA ASP A 511 1.07 14.32 25.64
C ASP A 511 0.78 13.51 24.38
N GLY A 512 0.23 12.30 24.50
CA GLY A 512 -0.11 11.44 23.36
C GLY A 512 1.10 10.78 22.69
N GLN A 513 2.30 10.91 23.25
CA GLN A 513 3.51 10.31 22.67
C GLN A 513 3.53 8.79 22.86
N PHE A 514 4.12 8.08 21.90
CA PHE A 514 4.36 6.65 22.01
C PHE A 514 5.24 6.34 23.22
N ARG A 515 4.91 5.26 23.95
CA ARG A 515 5.66 4.81 25.12
C ARG A 515 6.33 3.46 24.90
N TYR A 516 5.56 2.44 24.51
CA TYR A 516 6.07 1.10 24.18
C TYR A 516 5.01 0.24 23.47
N VAL A 517 5.47 -0.86 22.88
CA VAL A 517 4.62 -1.94 22.34
C VAL A 517 5.01 -3.29 22.94
N GLY A 518 4.02 -4.06 23.39
CA GLY A 518 4.17 -5.33 24.08
C GLY A 518 4.73 -5.15 25.49
N GLN A 519 6.05 -4.99 25.61
CA GLN A 519 6.75 -4.86 26.89
C GLN A 519 7.32 -3.44 27.07
N GLU A 520 7.36 -2.98 28.32
CA GLU A 520 7.89 -1.65 28.64
C GLU A 520 9.34 -1.50 28.20
N GLY A 521 9.62 -0.44 27.42
CA GLY A 521 10.94 -0.16 26.83
C GLY A 521 11.14 -0.68 25.41
N ASN A 522 10.17 -1.40 24.83
CA ASN A 522 10.23 -1.84 23.43
C ASN A 522 9.52 -0.86 22.49
N ASP A 523 10.24 -0.46 21.43
CA ASP A 523 9.69 0.38 20.37
C ASP A 523 9.09 -0.43 19.22
N SER A 524 9.47 -1.71 19.12
CA SER A 524 9.06 -2.62 18.06
C SER A 524 8.48 -3.92 18.59
N PHE A 525 7.66 -4.56 17.76
CA PHE A 525 7.16 -5.92 17.98
C PHE A 525 7.55 -6.83 16.81
N SER A 526 7.78 -8.11 17.09
CA SER A 526 8.25 -9.09 16.11
C SER A 526 7.13 -10.00 15.63
N VAL A 527 7.02 -10.18 14.32
CA VAL A 527 6.13 -11.16 13.68
C VAL A 527 6.99 -12.33 13.18
N ASN A 528 6.71 -13.54 13.68
CA ASN A 528 7.50 -14.73 13.40
C ASN A 528 7.13 -15.38 12.05
N LEU A 529 7.41 -14.69 10.94
CA LEU A 529 7.07 -15.16 9.59
C LEU A 529 7.80 -16.44 9.18
N SER A 530 8.89 -16.82 9.85
CA SER A 530 9.58 -18.09 9.58
C SER A 530 8.69 -19.33 9.75
N MET A 531 7.58 -19.21 10.50
CA MET A 531 6.56 -20.27 10.64
C MET A 531 5.74 -20.51 9.36
N LEU A 532 5.80 -19.63 8.37
CA LEU A 532 5.17 -19.79 7.06
C LEU A 532 6.04 -20.58 6.06
N GLY A 533 7.27 -20.92 6.46
CA GLY A 533 8.24 -21.67 5.66
C GLY A 533 9.56 -20.92 5.45
N ASP A 534 10.52 -21.59 4.79
CA ASP A 534 11.90 -21.09 4.65
C ASP A 534 12.04 -19.80 3.83
N ASN A 535 11.00 -19.45 3.07
CA ASN A 535 11.01 -18.28 2.19
C ASN A 535 10.92 -16.95 2.95
N PHE A 536 10.50 -16.94 4.22
CA PHE A 536 10.34 -15.73 5.02
C PHE A 536 11.35 -15.66 6.16
N ASP A 537 11.76 -14.44 6.50
CA ASP A 537 12.47 -14.14 7.74
C ASP A 537 11.54 -13.36 8.67
N ASN A 538 11.82 -13.42 9.98
CA ASN A 538 11.03 -12.68 10.96
C ASN A 538 11.16 -11.17 10.72
N ILE A 539 10.06 -10.45 10.93
CA ILE A 539 10.00 -9.01 10.72
C ILE A 539 9.72 -8.29 12.04
N ASP A 540 10.53 -7.29 12.35
CA ASP A 540 10.33 -6.39 13.48
C ASP A 540 9.69 -5.09 12.99
N ILE A 541 8.55 -4.73 13.56
CA ILE A 541 7.77 -3.55 13.19
C ILE A 541 7.88 -2.51 14.30
N ASP A 542 8.53 -1.39 13.99
CA ASP A 542 8.69 -0.24 14.88
C ASP A 542 7.44 0.66 14.86
N MET A 543 6.92 1.01 16.04
CA MET A 543 5.77 1.89 16.23
C MET A 543 6.12 3.23 16.90
N SER A 544 7.40 3.49 17.19
CA SER A 544 7.86 4.73 17.85
C SER A 544 7.44 6.02 17.13
N GLY A 545 7.16 5.95 15.82
CA GLY A 545 6.67 7.08 15.02
C GLY A 545 5.15 7.28 15.06
N THR A 546 4.43 6.60 15.94
CA THR A 546 2.99 6.78 16.14
C THR A 546 2.69 7.73 17.30
N THR A 547 1.55 8.41 17.28
CA THR A 547 1.06 9.20 18.41
C THR A 547 -0.43 8.99 18.59
N ASN A 548 -0.91 9.07 19.82
CA ASN A 548 -2.34 9.13 20.13
C ASN A 548 -2.74 10.59 20.32
N GLY A 549 -3.51 11.14 19.38
CA GLY A 549 -3.88 12.55 19.40
C GLY A 549 -5.14 12.82 18.59
N ASN A 550 -5.76 13.97 18.85
CA ASN A 550 -6.90 14.41 18.07
C ASN A 550 -6.45 14.85 16.67
N ASN A 551 -7.04 14.25 15.65
CA ASN A 551 -6.80 14.52 14.24
C ASN A 551 -8.14 14.64 13.48
N GLY A 552 -9.12 15.31 14.09
CA GLY A 552 -10.43 15.55 13.47
C GLY A 552 -11.26 14.27 13.33
N ASN A 553 -11.20 13.39 14.33
CA ASN A 553 -11.89 12.10 14.40
C ASN A 553 -11.47 11.14 13.28
N LYS A 554 -10.22 11.24 12.81
CA LYS A 554 -9.67 10.38 11.75
C LYS A 554 -8.22 10.00 12.03
N SER A 555 -7.94 8.71 12.00
CA SER A 555 -6.58 8.18 12.14
C SER A 555 -5.84 8.22 10.79
N SER A 556 -4.58 8.66 10.81
CA SER A 556 -3.71 8.83 9.63
C SER A 556 -2.54 7.85 9.59
N VAL A 557 -2.69 6.71 10.26
CA VAL A 557 -1.64 5.70 10.40
C VAL A 557 -1.29 5.05 9.06
N THR A 558 0.00 4.89 8.80
CA THR A 558 0.52 4.22 7.60
C THR A 558 1.68 3.29 7.96
N GLY A 559 1.80 2.18 7.24
CA GLY A 559 2.87 1.20 7.39
C GLY A 559 3.82 1.26 6.20
N LYS A 560 5.13 1.09 6.44
CA LYS A 560 6.16 1.00 5.39
C LYS A 560 7.23 0.00 5.81
N LYS A 561 7.78 -0.74 4.85
CA LYS A 561 9.05 -1.47 5.07
C LYS A 561 10.23 -0.51 5.11
N LEU A 562 11.24 -0.87 5.90
CA LEU A 562 12.52 -0.18 5.97
C LEU A 562 13.61 -0.89 5.16
N ASP A 563 13.46 -2.20 4.96
CA ASP A 563 14.40 -3.03 4.21
C ASP A 563 13.68 -4.03 3.27
N GLY A 564 14.43 -5.03 2.83
CA GLY A 564 14.00 -6.03 1.85
C GLY A 564 13.92 -5.48 0.43
N ARG A 565 14.25 -6.34 -0.53
CA ARG A 565 14.40 -5.96 -1.93
C ARG A 565 14.05 -7.10 -2.85
N LYS A 566 13.45 -6.76 -3.98
CA LYS A 566 13.31 -7.66 -5.13
C LYS A 566 14.66 -7.86 -5.84
N ILE A 567 14.69 -8.88 -6.70
CA ILE A 567 15.79 -9.08 -7.66
C ILE A 567 15.91 -7.82 -8.52
N GLY A 568 17.13 -7.27 -8.56
CA GLY A 568 17.47 -6.15 -9.43
C GLY A 568 18.20 -6.65 -10.66
N THR A 569 17.73 -6.29 -11.85
CA THR A 569 18.51 -6.41 -13.08
C THR A 569 19.43 -5.21 -13.23
N ARG A 570 20.61 -5.39 -13.81
CA ARG A 570 21.53 -4.27 -14.09
C ARG A 570 20.87 -3.27 -15.05
N SER A 571 20.85 -2.01 -14.66
CA SER A 571 20.30 -0.88 -15.41
C SER A 571 21.40 -0.05 -16.07
N GLY A 572 22.57 0.04 -15.43
CA GLY A 572 23.69 0.82 -15.94
C GLY A 572 24.99 0.56 -15.20
N VAL A 573 26.03 1.26 -15.64
CA VAL A 573 27.39 1.19 -15.09
C VAL A 573 27.90 2.62 -14.96
N SER A 574 28.55 2.91 -13.84
CA SER A 574 29.24 4.18 -13.63
C SER A 574 30.67 3.93 -13.21
N ILE A 575 31.56 4.85 -13.56
CA ILE A 575 32.97 4.83 -13.18
C ILE A 575 33.23 6.06 -12.32
N GLY A 576 33.67 5.82 -11.09
CA GLY A 576 33.99 6.87 -10.13
C GLY A 576 35.31 7.58 -10.45
N THR A 577 35.57 8.69 -9.76
CA THR A 577 36.84 9.45 -9.92
C THR A 577 38.07 8.72 -9.38
N ASP A 578 37.83 7.68 -8.59
CA ASP A 578 38.79 6.69 -8.08
C ASP A 578 38.97 5.49 -9.02
N GLY A 579 38.32 5.50 -10.19
CA GLY A 579 38.35 4.38 -11.13
C GLY A 579 37.51 3.19 -10.66
N ILE A 580 36.71 3.32 -9.59
CA ILE A 580 35.82 2.25 -9.14
C ILE A 580 34.65 2.12 -10.11
N VAL A 581 34.53 0.95 -10.72
CA VAL A 581 33.43 0.59 -11.62
C VAL A 581 32.29 0.04 -10.77
N THR A 582 31.15 0.72 -10.83
CA THR A 582 29.95 0.41 -10.05
C THR A 582 28.80 0.07 -10.99
N ALA A 583 28.19 -1.10 -10.82
CA ALA A 583 26.92 -1.42 -11.46
C ALA A 583 25.75 -0.80 -10.68
N LEU A 584 24.80 -0.27 -11.44
CA LEU A 584 23.52 0.25 -10.96
C LEU A 584 22.44 -0.75 -11.33
N TYR A 585 21.57 -1.09 -10.37
CA TYR A 585 20.51 -2.08 -10.56
C TYR A 585 19.12 -1.44 -10.50
N SER A 586 18.14 -2.07 -11.14
CA SER A 586 16.73 -1.62 -11.21
C SER A 586 16.01 -1.61 -9.87
N ASN A 587 16.57 -2.27 -8.84
CA ASN A 587 16.10 -2.19 -7.46
C ASN A 587 16.70 -1.02 -6.67
N GLY A 588 17.43 -0.10 -7.32
CA GLY A 588 18.04 1.08 -6.71
C GLY A 588 19.34 0.80 -5.95
N MET A 589 19.79 -0.46 -5.92
CA MET A 589 21.07 -0.83 -5.32
C MET A 589 22.23 -0.57 -6.29
N SER A 590 23.42 -0.39 -5.72
CA SER A 590 24.66 -0.33 -6.45
C SER A 590 25.66 -1.34 -5.90
N ARG A 591 26.52 -1.89 -6.76
CA ARG A 591 27.57 -2.82 -6.37
C ARG A 591 28.87 -2.46 -7.08
N LYS A 592 29.98 -2.44 -6.35
CA LYS A 592 31.31 -2.33 -6.93
C LYS A 592 31.65 -3.64 -7.63
N ILE A 593 32.15 -3.57 -8.86
CA ILE A 593 32.54 -4.74 -9.65
C ILE A 593 34.07 -4.83 -9.79
N GLY A 594 34.75 -3.69 -9.75
CA GLY A 594 36.20 -3.63 -9.77
C GLY A 594 36.71 -2.20 -9.74
N GLN A 595 38.02 -2.04 -9.78
CA GLN A 595 38.68 -0.75 -9.87
C GLN A 595 39.70 -0.76 -11.00
N ILE A 596 39.63 0.20 -11.91
CA ILE A 596 40.64 0.38 -12.96
C ILE A 596 41.95 0.79 -12.29
N CYS A 597 43.01 0.04 -12.55
CA CYS A 597 44.33 0.36 -12.03
C CYS A 597 45.08 1.29 -12.99
N VAL A 598 45.99 2.08 -12.44
CA VAL A 598 46.86 2.95 -13.24
C VAL A 598 48.31 2.65 -12.95
N ALA A 599 49.18 2.88 -13.94
CA ALA A 599 50.62 2.71 -13.80
C ALA A 599 51.34 4.06 -13.76
N THR A 600 52.27 4.21 -12.83
CA THR A 600 53.23 5.32 -12.82
C THR A 600 54.62 4.82 -13.15
N PHE A 601 55.45 5.72 -13.68
CA PHE A 601 56.80 5.41 -14.12
C PHE A 601 57.78 6.43 -13.53
N PRO A 602 58.95 5.99 -13.04
CA PRO A 602 60.02 6.91 -12.64
C PRO A 602 60.45 7.85 -13.76
N ASN A 603 60.48 7.36 -15.00
CA ASN A 603 60.81 8.17 -16.18
C ASN A 603 59.86 7.87 -17.35
N ALA A 604 58.74 8.59 -17.43
CA ALA A 604 57.77 8.43 -18.51
C ALA A 604 58.35 8.70 -19.91
N MET A 605 59.38 9.55 -20.05
CA MET A 605 60.02 9.83 -21.35
C MET A 605 60.82 8.64 -21.90
N GLY A 606 61.16 7.65 -21.05
CA GLY A 606 61.84 6.43 -21.46
C GLY A 606 60.91 5.37 -22.04
N LEU A 607 59.61 5.60 -22.07
CA LEU A 607 58.64 4.67 -22.67
C LEU A 607 58.80 4.62 -24.19
N GLU A 608 58.75 3.41 -24.74
CA GLU A 608 58.77 3.19 -26.18
C GLU A 608 57.35 3.18 -26.74
N ASN A 609 57.13 3.84 -27.87
CA ASN A 609 55.83 3.88 -28.53
C ASN A 609 55.67 2.64 -29.43
N SER A 610 54.64 1.83 -29.18
CA SER A 610 54.35 0.58 -29.90
C SER A 610 53.29 0.74 -31.01
N GLY A 611 52.93 1.97 -31.38
CA GLY A 611 51.79 2.27 -32.27
C GLY A 611 50.49 2.48 -31.50
N ASP A 612 49.46 2.99 -32.17
CA ASP A 612 48.08 3.15 -31.64
C ASP A 612 47.96 3.83 -30.26
N ASN A 613 48.86 4.78 -29.97
CA ASN A 613 48.98 5.45 -28.66
C ASN A 613 49.26 4.49 -27.47
N LEU A 614 49.88 3.35 -27.76
CA LEU A 614 50.35 2.38 -26.78
C LEU A 614 51.84 2.58 -26.49
N TYR A 615 52.20 2.37 -25.23
CA TYR A 615 53.56 2.49 -24.72
C TYR A 615 54.00 1.19 -24.05
N GLN A 616 55.27 0.85 -24.22
CA GLN A 616 55.93 -0.26 -23.54
C GLN A 616 57.07 0.23 -22.65
N VAL A 617 57.31 -0.52 -21.57
CA VAL A 617 58.42 -0.28 -20.66
C VAL A 617 59.75 -0.61 -21.31
N THR A 618 60.76 0.21 -21.03
CA THR A 618 62.14 -0.04 -21.44
C THR A 618 63.06 0.06 -20.23
N ALA A 619 64.33 -0.32 -20.40
CA ALA A 619 65.34 -0.08 -19.37
C ALA A 619 65.48 1.42 -19.01
N GLY A 620 65.09 2.34 -19.91
CA GLY A 620 65.14 3.78 -19.68
C GLY A 620 63.93 4.36 -18.94
N SER A 621 62.80 3.65 -18.88
CA SER A 621 61.59 4.10 -18.15
C SER A 621 61.59 3.70 -16.67
N GLY A 622 62.27 2.61 -16.36
CA GLY A 622 62.07 1.86 -15.11
C GLY A 622 60.82 0.98 -15.17
N ASP A 623 60.62 0.18 -14.13
CA ASP A 623 59.47 -0.71 -14.00
C ASP A 623 58.17 0.05 -13.72
N ALA A 624 57.05 -0.51 -14.16
CA ALA A 624 55.73 0.05 -13.91
C ALA A 624 55.31 -0.15 -12.44
N SER A 625 54.89 0.93 -11.78
CA SER A 625 54.24 0.82 -10.47
C SER A 625 52.73 0.91 -10.63
N ILE A 626 52.03 -0.20 -10.42
CA ILE A 626 50.56 -0.25 -10.49
C ILE A 626 49.99 0.24 -9.17
N VAL A 627 49.20 1.32 -9.23
CA VAL A 627 48.68 2.04 -8.06
C VAL A 627 47.22 2.45 -8.27
N ASP A 628 46.57 2.84 -7.18
CA ASP A 628 45.27 3.51 -7.22
C ASP A 628 45.48 4.92 -7.78
N ILE A 629 44.58 5.39 -8.64
CA ILE A 629 44.62 6.75 -9.17
C ILE A 629 44.61 7.82 -8.07
N LYS A 630 43.93 7.56 -6.94
CA LYS A 630 43.93 8.47 -5.77
C LYS A 630 45.10 8.24 -4.81
N ALA A 631 45.98 7.26 -5.05
CA ALA A 631 47.19 7.09 -4.26
C ALA A 631 48.06 8.37 -4.36
N SER A 632 48.64 8.78 -3.23
CA SER A 632 49.36 10.04 -3.00
C SER A 632 49.88 10.77 -4.25
N GLY A 633 49.08 11.69 -4.79
CA GLY A 633 49.50 12.62 -5.85
C GLY A 633 49.54 12.06 -7.28
N THR A 634 49.02 10.85 -7.51
CA THR A 634 49.05 10.17 -8.81
C THR A 634 48.14 10.85 -9.84
N GLY A 635 46.90 11.17 -9.47
CA GLY A 635 45.97 11.84 -10.38
C GLY A 635 44.49 11.75 -9.99
N VAL A 636 43.62 12.05 -10.95
CA VAL A 636 42.17 11.80 -10.87
C VAL A 636 41.67 11.25 -12.20
N MET A 637 40.65 10.39 -12.14
CA MET A 637 39.93 9.91 -13.32
C MET A 637 38.64 10.70 -13.50
N THR A 638 38.28 11.03 -14.73
CA THR A 638 36.99 11.66 -15.07
C THR A 638 36.31 10.85 -16.16
N SER A 639 35.07 10.44 -15.92
CA SER A 639 34.24 9.71 -16.88
C SER A 639 33.45 10.67 -17.79
N GLY A 640 33.14 10.25 -19.01
CA GLY A 640 32.42 11.06 -20.01
C GLY A 640 33.30 12.04 -20.76
N VAL A 641 34.63 11.93 -20.65
CA VAL A 641 35.58 12.90 -21.18
C VAL A 641 36.78 12.16 -21.79
N LEU A 642 37.19 12.58 -22.98
CA LEU A 642 38.43 12.13 -23.61
C LEU A 642 39.50 13.22 -23.55
N GLU A 643 40.75 12.79 -23.37
CA GLU A 643 41.91 13.64 -23.58
C GLU A 643 42.17 13.80 -25.09
N MET A 644 42.31 15.04 -25.57
CA MET A 644 42.73 15.34 -26.93
C MET A 644 44.25 15.41 -27.06
N SER A 645 44.72 15.50 -28.30
CA SER A 645 46.11 15.80 -28.60
C SER A 645 46.57 17.06 -27.86
N ASN A 646 47.79 17.04 -27.31
CA ASN A 646 48.41 18.24 -26.72
C ASN A 646 49.13 19.11 -27.75
N VAL A 647 48.89 18.88 -29.04
CA VAL A 647 49.46 19.63 -30.16
C VAL A 647 48.72 20.96 -30.34
N ASP A 648 49.44 22.08 -30.19
CA ASP A 648 48.95 23.41 -30.60
C ASP A 648 49.33 23.70 -32.07
N LEU A 649 48.33 23.73 -32.96
CA LEU A 649 48.50 24.03 -34.38
C LEU A 649 49.21 25.37 -34.64
N SER A 650 48.90 26.42 -33.86
CA SER A 650 49.49 27.75 -34.06
C SER A 650 51.00 27.71 -33.84
N GLN A 651 51.42 27.00 -32.80
CA GLN A 651 52.83 26.77 -32.51
C GLN A 651 53.46 25.87 -33.58
N GLN A 652 52.82 24.76 -33.96
CA GLN A 652 53.35 23.86 -34.99
C GLN A 652 53.54 24.54 -36.35
N PHE A 653 52.58 25.37 -36.79
CA PHE A 653 52.74 26.12 -38.04
C PHE A 653 53.86 27.17 -37.97
N THR A 654 54.03 27.82 -36.82
CA THR A 654 55.15 28.75 -36.60
C THR A 654 56.49 28.02 -36.64
N ASP A 655 56.58 26.86 -35.97
CA ASP A 655 57.77 26.00 -35.99
C ASP A 655 58.04 25.43 -37.38
N MET A 656 56.99 25.13 -38.16
CA MET A 656 57.13 24.70 -39.55
C MET A 656 57.74 25.82 -40.40
N ILE A 657 57.23 27.04 -40.29
CA ILE A 657 57.74 28.20 -41.05
C ILE A 657 59.19 28.50 -40.68
N THR A 658 59.54 28.47 -39.38
CA THR A 658 60.92 28.71 -38.94
C THR A 658 61.87 27.61 -39.42
N THR A 659 61.44 26.34 -39.36
CA THR A 659 62.20 25.20 -39.86
C THR A 659 62.38 25.24 -41.38
N GLN A 660 61.35 25.64 -42.13
CA GLN A 660 61.42 25.85 -43.59
C GLN A 660 62.39 26.97 -43.96
N ARG A 661 62.35 28.10 -43.25
CA ARG A 661 63.33 29.19 -43.44
C ARG A 661 64.75 28.74 -43.11
N GLY A 662 64.94 27.95 -42.06
CA GLY A 662 66.23 27.34 -41.70
C GLY A 662 66.76 26.39 -42.79
N PHE A 663 65.89 25.53 -43.33
CA PHE A 663 66.22 24.67 -44.46
C PHE A 663 66.62 25.48 -45.70
N GLN A 664 65.85 26.51 -46.09
CA GLN A 664 66.17 27.39 -47.22
C GLN A 664 67.47 28.20 -47.00
N ALA A 665 67.75 28.63 -45.78
CA ALA A 665 69.00 29.32 -45.46
C ALA A 665 70.21 28.39 -45.65
N ASN A 666 70.10 27.14 -45.18
CA ASN A 666 71.16 26.16 -45.35
C ASN A 666 71.34 25.72 -46.80
N SER A 667 70.27 25.63 -47.59
CA SER A 667 70.38 25.34 -49.03
C SER A 667 71.08 26.47 -49.78
N ARG A 668 70.84 27.74 -49.39
CA ARG A 668 71.55 28.90 -49.96
C ARG A 668 73.05 28.87 -49.66
N ILE A 669 73.48 28.39 -48.49
CA ILE A 669 74.91 28.22 -48.17
C ILE A 669 75.59 27.25 -49.14
N ILE A 670 74.88 26.20 -49.57
CA ILE A 670 75.40 25.24 -50.54
C ILE A 670 75.54 25.92 -51.90
N THR A 671 74.50 26.62 -52.38
CA THR A 671 74.56 27.31 -53.67
C THR A 671 75.64 28.39 -53.70
N THR A 672 75.82 29.16 -52.62
CA THR A 672 76.89 30.18 -52.57
C THR A 672 78.28 29.56 -52.48
N SER A 673 78.42 28.44 -51.78
CA SER A 673 79.68 27.70 -51.76
C SER A 673 80.01 27.11 -53.13
N ASP A 674 79.00 26.65 -53.87
CA ASP A 674 79.14 26.11 -55.23
C ASP A 674 79.57 27.20 -56.22
N THR A 675 78.91 28.37 -56.19
CA THR A 675 79.31 29.51 -57.04
C THR A 675 80.74 29.98 -56.76
N LEU A 676 81.16 30.00 -55.49
CA LEU A 676 82.55 30.36 -55.12
C LEU A 676 83.57 29.30 -55.57
N LEU A 677 83.19 28.02 -55.55
CA LEU A 677 84.03 26.95 -56.07
C LEU A 677 84.15 27.05 -57.59
N GLU A 678 83.06 27.38 -58.28
CA GLU A 678 83.06 27.60 -59.73
C GLU A 678 83.95 28.78 -60.12
N GLU A 679 83.83 29.92 -59.44
CA GLU A 679 84.73 31.07 -59.63
C GLU A 679 86.20 30.70 -59.37
N LEU A 680 86.47 29.90 -58.33
CA LEU A 680 87.84 29.48 -58.00
C LEU A 680 88.42 28.51 -59.05
N VAL A 681 87.60 27.63 -59.62
CA VAL A 681 88.00 26.75 -60.73
C VAL A 681 88.28 27.58 -61.98
N ASN A 682 87.47 28.60 -62.25
CA ASN A 682 87.64 29.51 -63.38
C ASN A 682 88.87 30.42 -63.23
N LEU A 683 89.30 30.73 -62.01
CA LEU A 683 90.56 31.46 -61.73
C LEU A 683 91.84 30.68 -62.08
N LYS A 684 91.75 29.35 -62.21
CA LYS A 684 92.89 28.49 -62.60
C LYS A 684 93.05 28.37 -64.11
N ARG A 685 92.00 28.67 -64.90
CA ARG A 685 92.09 28.80 -66.36
C ARG A 685 92.57 30.20 -66.73
#